data_AF-A0A329VHL0-F1
#
_entry.id   AF-A0A329VHL0-F1
#
_cell.length_a   1.000
_cell.length_b   1.000
_cell.length_c   1.000
_cell.angle_alpha   90.00
_cell.angle_beta   90.00
_cell.angle_gamma   90.00
#
_symmetry.space_group_name_H-M   'P 1'
#
loop_
_entity.id
_entity.type
_entity.pdbx_description
1 polymer ?
#
loop_
_entity_poly.entity_id
_entity_poly.type
_entity_poly.pdbx_seq_one_letter_code
_entity_poly.pdbx_strand_id
1 'polypeptide(L)'
;MIPRISQAPHVSEVAQKFLDTLKEQGFTGDVASSYADRLTMATDNSIYQLLPQAIVFPRSSADVVLLARVAGEKEYQNLTFTPRGGGTGTNGQALNDGIVVDMSRYMNRILEINPAQGWVRVEAGVIKDQLNQYLRPYGYFFSPELSTSNRATLGGMINTDASGQGSLVYGKTSDHVLSLRAVLLGGELLDTRAMDIVQAESIAQEDSVTGRIYNTVLSRCREQRELIVEKFPKLNRFLTGYDLRHVFSDDMRKFDLGRILTGSEGTLAFITEAVLDITPLPKVRRLVNVKYDSFDSALRNAPFMVEAKALSVETVDSKVLNLAREDIVWHSVKELITDIPNKDMQGLNIVEFSGDDQPLIDRQVETLCQRLDELMDGNQAGIIGYQICRELADIERIYAMRKKAVGLLGNSKGAAKPIPFVEDTCVPPQYLADYIVEFRQLLDSYHLNYGMFGHVDAGVLHVRPALDMCDPQQEILMKQISDEIVSLTARYGGLLWGEHGKGFRAEYSPAFFGSILYEELRRIKAAFDPDNRLNPGKICPPMGVDAPMMKVDAVKRGTYDRTIPINVRNTFRGAMECNGNGLCFNFDVKSPMCPSMKVSQQRIHSPKGRATLVREWLRLLTEQGVDPTLLKQGLEQKRPSLRGLIEKTHNSWQAWRGEYDFSHEVKEAMSGCLACKACSTQCPIKIDVPSFRARFLELYHGRYFRPLRDHIVASAESSTPLMAKVPRVFNFFLKQPWIQELSRRTIGMVDLPLLSSPTLPQQLAGHYALSTTLEQLEKMEQAHRDEHVLIVQDPFTSYYDAKVVADFAYLVEKLGYKPVLLPFSPNGKAQHIKGFLSRFTKTAKKTSDFLNRVAELGIPMVGVDPALVLCYRDEYKEILGEQRGKFEVQLVHEWLINTLPEKSDHEEKSGDKWYLFGHCTEVTMLPGSSQQWGKIFHRLGSKLDNISVGCCGMAGTYGHENKNIEHSIGIYKLSWQPALQKLPLERCLSSGYSCRSQVKRIEGQVLKHPLQALLEIIP
;
A
#
# COMPACT_ATOMS: atom_id res chain seq x y z
N MET A 1 -34.16 -8.12 1.61
CA MET A 1 -33.33 -7.04 1.00
C MET A 1 -32.56 -6.38 2.11
N ILE A 2 -31.46 -5.69 1.82
CA ILE A 2 -30.82 -4.85 2.84
C ILE A 2 -31.75 -3.70 3.25
N PRO A 3 -31.73 -3.26 4.52
CA PRO A 3 -32.46 -2.09 4.99
C PRO A 3 -31.79 -0.80 4.52
N ARG A 4 -32.45 0.34 4.77
CA ARG A 4 -31.86 1.66 4.57
C ARG A 4 -30.96 2.00 5.76
N ILE A 5 -29.76 2.51 5.49
CA ILE A 5 -28.88 3.03 6.55
C ILE A 5 -28.98 4.56 6.54
N SER A 6 -30.02 5.07 7.20
CA SER A 6 -30.36 6.50 7.19
C SER A 6 -29.60 7.33 8.21
N GLN A 7 -29.00 6.70 9.22
CA GLN A 7 -28.26 7.37 10.28
C GLN A 7 -26.77 7.34 9.96
N ALA A 8 -26.17 8.53 9.85
CA ALA A 8 -24.72 8.72 9.86
C ALA A 8 -24.39 9.75 10.96
N PRO A 9 -23.24 9.63 11.63
CA PRO A 9 -22.81 10.62 12.60
C PRO A 9 -22.81 12.02 11.99
N HIS A 10 -23.57 12.94 12.56
CA HIS A 10 -23.67 14.30 12.06
C HIS A 10 -22.36 15.06 12.26
N VAL A 11 -22.13 16.04 11.38
CA VAL A 11 -21.08 17.05 11.53
C VAL A 11 -21.70 18.17 12.36
N SER A 12 -20.96 18.73 13.32
CA SER A 12 -21.47 19.85 14.10
C SER A 12 -21.80 21.05 13.21
N GLU A 13 -22.84 21.81 13.55
CA GLU A 13 -23.24 23.01 12.80
C GLU A 13 -22.09 24.02 12.69
N VAL A 14 -21.31 24.18 13.76
CA VAL A 14 -20.13 25.05 13.80
C VAL A 14 -19.05 24.58 12.83
N ALA A 15 -18.77 23.27 12.77
CA ALA A 15 -17.79 22.74 11.82
C ALA A 15 -18.27 22.90 10.37
N GLN A 16 -19.55 22.63 10.09
CA GLN A 16 -20.10 22.82 8.74
C GLN A 16 -20.03 24.30 8.32
N LYS A 17 -20.45 25.22 9.20
CA LYS A 17 -20.35 26.67 8.94
C LYS A 17 -18.91 27.12 8.71
N PHE A 18 -17.96 26.61 9.49
CA PHE A 18 -16.54 26.87 9.26
C PHE A 18 -16.08 26.46 7.85
N LEU A 19 -16.47 25.27 7.37
CA LEU A 19 -16.12 24.81 6.02
C LEU A 19 -16.74 25.70 4.93
N ASP A 20 -17.95 26.19 5.15
CA ASP A 20 -18.63 27.06 4.20
C ASP A 20 -18.01 28.46 4.19
N THR A 21 -17.70 29.03 5.36
CA THR A 21 -16.93 30.29 5.47
C THR A 21 -15.55 30.19 4.83
N LEU A 22 -14.83 29.07 4.97
CA LEU A 22 -13.55 28.88 4.28
C LEU A 22 -13.70 29.01 2.76
N LYS A 23 -14.71 28.36 2.17
CA LYS A 23 -14.98 28.45 0.74
C LYS A 23 -15.33 29.87 0.31
N GLU A 24 -16.19 30.54 1.08
CA GLU A 24 -16.62 31.92 0.82
C GLU A 24 -15.44 32.91 0.87
N GLN A 25 -14.48 32.67 1.77
CA GLN A 25 -13.26 33.48 1.92
C GLN A 25 -12.16 33.15 0.90
N GLY A 26 -12.44 32.32 -0.11
CA GLY A 26 -11.52 32.05 -1.21
C GLY A 26 -10.52 30.93 -0.98
N PHE A 27 -10.79 30.00 -0.05
CA PHE A 27 -9.99 28.79 0.10
C PHE A 27 -9.95 27.99 -1.21
N THR A 28 -8.75 27.74 -1.73
CA THR A 28 -8.58 27.13 -3.07
C THR A 28 -8.53 25.61 -3.04
N GLY A 29 -8.36 25.03 -1.84
CA GLY A 29 -8.35 23.59 -1.61
C GLY A 29 -9.74 22.95 -1.58
N ASP A 30 -9.77 21.64 -1.31
CA ASP A 30 -11.03 20.92 -1.15
C ASP A 30 -11.42 20.83 0.33
N VAL A 31 -12.71 20.64 0.60
CA VAL A 31 -13.20 20.22 1.92
C VAL A 31 -14.08 18.98 1.78
N ALA A 32 -14.12 18.13 2.79
CA ALA A 32 -14.96 16.95 2.82
C ALA A 32 -15.59 16.75 4.21
N SER A 33 -16.89 16.47 4.23
CA SER A 33 -17.67 16.26 5.46
C SER A 33 -18.59 15.03 5.38
N SER A 34 -18.55 14.28 4.26
CA SER A 34 -19.29 13.02 4.10
C SER A 34 -18.85 12.00 5.14
N TYR A 35 -19.74 11.05 5.48
CA TYR A 35 -19.38 10.04 6.46
C TYR A 35 -18.24 9.15 5.95
N ALA A 36 -18.24 8.81 4.66
CA ALA A 36 -17.20 8.02 4.04
C ALA A 36 -15.83 8.69 4.08
N ASP A 37 -15.74 9.98 3.73
CA ASP A 37 -14.47 10.71 3.77
C ASP A 37 -13.90 10.73 5.19
N ARG A 38 -14.75 11.04 6.19
CA ARG A 38 -14.39 11.06 7.61
C ARG A 38 -13.89 9.71 8.10
N LEU A 39 -14.57 8.62 7.74
CA LEU A 39 -14.13 7.25 8.07
C LEU A 39 -12.76 6.91 7.49
N THR A 40 -12.42 7.37 6.28
CA THR A 40 -11.09 7.11 5.72
C THR A 40 -9.96 7.80 6.46
N MET A 41 -10.26 8.88 7.18
CA MET A 41 -9.31 9.59 8.04
C MET A 41 -9.37 9.15 9.50
N ALA A 42 -10.40 8.40 9.90
CA ALA A 42 -10.61 7.94 11.26
C ALA A 42 -9.59 6.89 11.74
N THR A 43 -8.72 6.39 10.86
CA THR A 43 -7.72 5.38 11.16
C THR A 43 -6.37 5.70 10.52
N ASP A 44 -5.28 5.37 11.20
CA ASP A 44 -3.91 5.36 10.66
C ASP A 44 -3.39 3.91 10.67
N ASN A 45 -2.10 3.68 10.94
CA ASN A 45 -1.53 2.33 11.05
C ASN A 45 -1.57 1.81 12.50
N SER A 46 -2.18 2.56 13.44
CA SER A 46 -2.45 2.12 14.80
C SER A 46 -3.73 1.28 14.91
N ILE A 47 -3.96 0.75 16.10
CA ILE A 47 -5.16 0.00 16.46
C ILE A 47 -6.37 0.90 16.74
N TYR A 48 -6.20 2.21 16.85
CA TYR A 48 -7.25 3.15 17.26
C TYR A 48 -8.17 3.52 16.09
N GLN A 49 -9.37 3.99 16.44
CA GLN A 49 -10.31 4.59 15.51
C GLN A 49 -10.97 5.80 16.16
N LEU A 50 -10.85 6.98 15.54
CA LEU A 50 -11.45 8.22 16.03
C LEU A 50 -11.99 9.05 14.85
N LEU A 51 -13.30 9.28 14.83
CA LEU A 51 -13.98 9.91 13.69
C LEU A 51 -13.86 11.44 13.74
N PRO A 52 -13.21 12.10 12.77
CA PRO A 52 -13.12 13.56 12.74
C PRO A 52 -14.46 14.22 12.39
N GLN A 53 -14.63 15.51 12.66
CA GLN A 53 -15.78 16.31 12.18
C GLN A 53 -15.74 16.47 10.66
N ALA A 54 -14.58 16.81 10.10
CA ALA A 54 -14.40 17.12 8.69
C ALA A 54 -12.92 17.01 8.28
N ILE A 55 -12.67 17.13 6.98
CA ILE A 55 -11.34 17.18 6.39
C ILE A 55 -11.19 18.40 5.50
N VAL A 56 -10.05 19.07 5.58
CA VAL A 56 -9.64 20.16 4.70
C VAL A 56 -8.34 19.80 3.98
N PHE A 57 -8.26 20.09 2.68
CA PHE A 57 -7.15 19.74 1.78
C PHE A 57 -6.54 21.00 1.15
N PRO A 58 -5.68 21.74 1.85
CA PRO A 58 -5.05 22.97 1.33
C PRO A 58 -4.17 22.67 0.10
N ARG A 59 -4.06 23.65 -0.83
CA ARG A 59 -3.17 23.59 -2.00
C ARG A 59 -1.89 24.39 -1.83
N SER A 60 -1.81 25.23 -0.80
CA SER A 60 -0.68 26.14 -0.57
C SER A 60 -0.58 26.59 0.88
N SER A 61 0.58 27.15 1.24
CA SER A 61 0.77 27.81 2.54
C SER A 61 -0.24 28.95 2.77
N ALA A 62 -0.69 29.63 1.71
CA ALA A 62 -1.72 30.67 1.80
C ALA A 62 -3.09 30.12 2.21
N ASP A 63 -3.48 28.93 1.72
CA ASP A 63 -4.71 28.28 2.15
C ASP A 63 -4.67 27.91 3.64
N VAL A 64 -3.51 27.49 4.15
CA VAL A 64 -3.32 27.17 5.57
C VAL A 64 -3.37 28.42 6.43
N VAL A 65 -2.76 29.53 5.97
CA VAL A 65 -2.90 30.84 6.61
C VAL A 65 -4.36 31.27 6.67
N LEU A 66 -5.10 31.16 5.57
CA LEU A 66 -6.53 31.47 5.54
C LEU A 66 -7.31 30.60 6.54
N LEU A 67 -7.06 29.29 6.53
CA LEU A 67 -7.66 28.35 7.48
C LEU A 67 -7.42 28.76 8.93
N ALA A 68 -6.17 29.09 9.27
CA ALA A 68 -5.78 29.46 10.61
C ALA A 68 -6.35 30.82 11.05
N ARG A 69 -6.51 31.78 10.12
CA ARG A 69 -7.17 33.07 10.38
C ARG A 69 -8.65 32.90 10.67
N VAL A 70 -9.37 32.16 9.81
CA VAL A 70 -10.80 31.87 10.02
C VAL A 70 -10.96 31.10 11.33
N ALA A 71 -10.10 30.13 11.62
CA ALA A 71 -10.12 29.42 12.90
C ALA A 71 -9.95 30.37 14.11
N GLY A 72 -9.26 31.49 13.96
CA GLY A 72 -9.09 32.51 15.01
C GLY A 72 -10.37 33.31 15.34
N GLU A 73 -11.41 33.26 14.49
CA GLU A 73 -12.65 33.97 14.76
C GLU A 73 -13.39 33.40 15.98
N LYS A 74 -14.07 34.28 16.72
CA LYS A 74 -14.76 33.94 17.99
C LYS A 74 -15.74 32.78 17.86
N GLU A 75 -16.43 32.70 16.72
CA GLU A 75 -17.42 31.66 16.46
C GLU A 75 -16.81 30.24 16.36
N TYR A 76 -15.54 30.15 15.97
CA TYR A 76 -14.86 28.88 15.70
C TYR A 76 -13.89 28.46 16.80
N GLN A 77 -13.85 29.18 17.93
CA GLN A 77 -12.90 28.93 19.03
C GLN A 77 -12.97 27.52 19.62
N ASN A 78 -14.14 26.87 19.58
CA ASN A 78 -14.33 25.50 20.07
C ASN A 78 -13.87 24.42 19.07
N LEU A 79 -13.48 24.80 17.86
CA LEU A 79 -12.96 23.84 16.88
C LEU A 79 -11.48 23.56 17.13
N THR A 80 -11.13 22.27 17.03
CA THR A 80 -9.76 21.77 17.08
C THR A 80 -9.32 21.30 15.70
N PHE A 81 -8.02 21.36 15.44
CA PHE A 81 -7.43 21.07 14.15
C PHE A 81 -6.26 20.11 14.30
N THR A 82 -6.15 19.16 13.38
CA THR A 82 -5.07 18.15 13.39
C THR A 82 -4.42 18.07 12.02
N PRO A 83 -3.17 18.55 11.86
CA PRO A 83 -2.43 18.34 10.63
C PRO A 83 -2.20 16.85 10.40
N ARG A 84 -2.33 16.42 9.15
CA ARG A 84 -2.15 15.02 8.75
C ARG A 84 -1.37 14.91 7.45
N GLY A 85 -0.35 14.06 7.47
CA GLY A 85 0.39 13.64 6.28
C GLY A 85 -0.16 12.34 5.68
N GLY A 86 0.73 11.36 5.47
CA GLY A 86 0.39 10.05 4.90
C GLY A 86 -0.46 9.14 5.81
N GLY A 87 -0.64 9.47 7.10
CA GLY A 87 -1.40 8.65 8.05
C GLY A 87 -0.78 7.27 8.30
N THR A 88 0.55 7.19 8.33
CA THR A 88 1.36 5.97 8.47
C THR A 88 1.80 5.68 9.90
N GLY A 89 1.53 6.60 10.83
CA GLY A 89 1.86 6.48 12.24
C GLY A 89 1.23 5.26 12.92
N THR A 90 1.93 4.68 13.89
CA THR A 90 1.52 3.44 14.57
C THR A 90 0.94 3.67 15.96
N ASN A 91 1.00 4.90 16.49
CA ASN A 91 0.55 5.23 17.84
C ASN A 91 -0.66 6.18 17.87
N GLY A 92 -1.33 6.44 16.73
CA GLY A 92 -2.54 7.28 16.70
C GLY A 92 -2.26 8.78 16.74
N GLN A 93 -1.02 9.22 16.45
CA GLN A 93 -0.64 10.63 16.43
C GLN A 93 -1.40 11.45 15.38
N ALA A 94 -1.87 10.80 14.30
CA ALA A 94 -2.58 11.45 13.20
C ALA A 94 -4.11 11.40 13.35
N LEU A 95 -4.62 11.01 14.53
CA LEU A 95 -6.05 10.80 14.81
C LEU A 95 -6.56 11.79 15.86
N ASN A 96 -7.66 12.46 15.54
CA ASN A 96 -8.39 13.35 16.43
C ASN A 96 -9.87 13.41 15.99
N ASP A 97 -10.76 13.92 16.83
CA ASP A 97 -12.20 14.05 16.54
C ASP A 97 -12.60 15.42 15.98
N GLY A 98 -11.68 16.39 15.96
CA GLY A 98 -11.84 17.71 15.34
C GLY A 98 -11.75 17.72 13.81
N ILE A 99 -11.24 18.82 13.24
CA ILE A 99 -11.04 18.98 11.80
C ILE A 99 -9.63 18.49 11.42
N VAL A 100 -9.55 17.54 10.49
CA VAL A 100 -8.28 17.04 9.95
C VAL A 100 -7.83 17.95 8.80
N VAL A 101 -6.60 18.44 8.84
CA VAL A 101 -5.99 19.22 7.76
C VAL A 101 -4.98 18.33 7.04
N ASP A 102 -5.36 17.77 5.89
CA ASP A 102 -4.54 16.84 5.13
C ASP A 102 -3.59 17.58 4.18
N MET A 103 -2.31 17.58 4.53
CA MET A 103 -1.25 18.26 3.79
C MET A 103 -0.77 17.46 2.56
N SER A 104 -1.19 16.20 2.42
CA SER A 104 -0.60 15.25 1.46
C SER A 104 -1.23 15.28 0.07
N ARG A 105 -2.51 15.70 -0.04
CA ARG A 105 -3.23 15.66 -1.32
C ARG A 105 -2.61 16.60 -2.36
N TYR A 106 -2.41 17.87 -2.00
CA TYR A 106 -2.00 18.91 -2.95
C TYR A 106 -0.67 19.58 -2.64
N MET A 107 -0.26 19.67 -1.36
CA MET A 107 1.01 20.32 -0.97
C MET A 107 2.18 19.33 -1.07
N ASN A 108 2.40 18.76 -2.25
CA ASN A 108 3.39 17.70 -2.51
C ASN A 108 4.41 18.07 -3.59
N ARG A 109 4.73 19.36 -3.73
CA ARG A 109 5.71 19.88 -4.69
C ARG A 109 7.11 19.97 -4.08
N ILE A 110 8.10 19.64 -4.89
CA ILE A 110 9.51 19.97 -4.65
C ILE A 110 9.73 21.35 -5.27
N LEU A 111 10.03 22.34 -4.43
CA LEU A 111 9.98 23.76 -4.81
C LEU A 111 11.32 24.24 -5.41
N GLU A 112 12.43 23.83 -4.82
CA GLU A 112 13.77 24.29 -5.21
C GLU A 112 14.83 23.26 -4.80
N ILE A 113 15.93 23.16 -5.55
CA ILE A 113 17.09 22.33 -5.21
C ILE A 113 18.38 23.12 -5.45
N ASN A 114 19.33 23.01 -4.53
CA ASN A 114 20.67 23.55 -4.66
C ASN A 114 21.72 22.45 -4.40
N PRO A 115 22.16 21.72 -5.44
CA PRO A 115 23.17 20.67 -5.28
C PRO A 115 24.56 21.19 -4.89
N ALA A 116 24.86 22.47 -5.17
CA ALA A 116 26.16 23.06 -4.83
C ALA A 116 26.28 23.38 -3.34
N GLN A 117 25.16 23.75 -2.71
CA GLN A 117 25.07 23.99 -1.26
C GLN A 117 24.49 22.80 -0.49
N GLY A 118 24.08 21.73 -1.18
CA GLY A 118 23.61 20.50 -0.55
C GLY A 118 22.26 20.62 0.14
N TRP A 119 21.28 21.33 -0.44
CA TRP A 119 19.93 21.42 0.13
C TRP A 119 18.79 21.36 -0.89
N VAL A 120 17.58 21.06 -0.41
CA VAL A 120 16.33 21.04 -1.17
C VAL A 120 15.19 21.68 -0.37
N ARG A 121 14.32 22.44 -1.03
CA ARG A 121 13.10 23.02 -0.44
C ARG A 121 11.87 22.29 -0.96
N VAL A 122 10.99 21.89 -0.05
CA VAL A 122 9.86 20.98 -0.31
C VAL A 122 8.63 21.40 0.47
N GLU A 123 7.45 21.08 -0.05
CA GLU A 123 6.20 21.15 0.71
C GLU A 123 6.05 19.94 1.66
N ALA A 124 5.30 20.13 2.75
CA ALA A 124 5.13 19.14 3.82
C ALA A 124 4.47 17.81 3.37
N GLY A 125 3.72 17.82 2.27
CA GLY A 125 3.05 16.65 1.71
C GLY A 125 3.92 15.81 0.77
N VAL A 126 5.15 16.24 0.44
CA VAL A 126 6.08 15.46 -0.39
C VAL A 126 6.37 14.11 0.28
N ILE A 127 6.29 13.02 -0.48
CA ILE A 127 6.61 11.68 0.01
C ILE A 127 8.13 11.45 -0.05
N LYS A 128 8.72 10.80 0.96
CA LYS A 128 10.19 10.60 1.02
C LYS A 128 10.75 9.98 -0.27
N ASP A 129 10.21 8.85 -0.72
CA ASP A 129 10.77 8.18 -1.90
C ASP A 129 10.49 8.95 -3.20
N GLN A 130 9.46 9.81 -3.22
CA GLN A 130 9.25 10.78 -4.31
C GLN A 130 10.40 11.79 -4.34
N LEU A 131 10.82 12.30 -3.18
CA LEU A 131 11.99 13.17 -3.07
C LEU A 131 13.27 12.45 -3.52
N ASN A 132 13.53 11.24 -3.02
CA ASN A 132 14.75 10.51 -3.40
C ASN A 132 14.77 10.13 -4.89
N GLN A 133 13.61 9.84 -5.49
CA GLN A 133 13.51 9.65 -6.94
C GLN A 133 13.87 10.93 -7.71
N TYR A 134 13.49 12.11 -7.20
CA TYR A 134 13.81 13.41 -7.79
C TYR A 134 15.29 13.79 -7.62
N LEU A 135 15.89 13.49 -6.47
CA LEU A 135 17.30 13.83 -6.16
C LEU A 135 18.32 12.94 -6.88
N ARG A 136 17.96 11.69 -7.20
CA ARG A 136 18.88 10.69 -7.76
C ARG A 136 19.65 11.14 -9.01
N PRO A 137 19.05 11.82 -10.02
CA PRO A 137 19.79 12.34 -11.17
C PRO A 137 20.84 13.40 -10.83
N TYR A 138 20.73 14.07 -9.68
CA TYR A 138 21.68 15.06 -9.20
C TYR A 138 22.82 14.44 -8.36
N GLY A 139 22.80 13.12 -8.13
CA GLY A 139 23.79 12.42 -7.32
C GLY A 139 23.54 12.50 -5.81
N TYR A 140 22.32 12.84 -5.38
CA TYR A 140 21.96 13.03 -3.98
C TYR A 140 20.76 12.18 -3.55
N PHE A 141 20.58 12.05 -2.24
CA PHE A 141 19.38 11.51 -1.60
C PHE A 141 19.14 12.18 -0.24
N PHE A 142 17.90 12.13 0.24
CA PHE A 142 17.56 12.43 1.63
C PHE A 142 17.72 11.15 2.46
N SER A 143 18.59 11.21 3.46
CA SER A 143 19.18 10.05 4.14
C SER A 143 18.30 9.33 5.18
N PRO A 144 17.43 10.01 5.97
CA PRO A 144 16.55 9.31 6.91
C PRO A 144 15.71 8.25 6.22
N GLU A 145 15.68 7.02 6.73
CA GLU A 145 15.12 5.86 6.03
C GLU A 145 14.10 5.07 6.86
N LEU A 146 12.93 4.81 6.28
CA LEU A 146 11.79 4.24 6.99
C LEU A 146 11.09 3.13 6.19
N SER A 147 10.45 2.21 6.91
CA SER A 147 9.67 1.12 6.28
C SER A 147 8.47 1.62 5.46
N THR A 148 8.02 2.85 5.69
CA THR A 148 6.87 3.46 4.99
C THR A 148 7.26 4.56 3.99
N SER A 149 8.53 4.60 3.58
CA SER A 149 9.16 5.65 2.75
C SER A 149 8.40 6.01 1.46
N ASN A 150 7.67 5.05 0.89
CA ASN A 150 6.88 5.23 -0.33
C ASN A 150 5.51 5.89 -0.14
N ARG A 151 5.18 6.32 1.08
CA ARG A 151 3.88 6.94 1.41
C ARG A 151 3.90 7.88 2.62
N ALA A 152 4.93 7.82 3.46
CA ALA A 152 5.13 8.80 4.51
C ALA A 152 5.54 10.13 3.88
N THR A 153 4.98 11.21 4.41
CA THR A 153 5.27 12.57 3.94
C THR A 153 6.34 13.22 4.82
N LEU A 154 7.11 14.13 4.25
CA LEU A 154 8.20 14.83 4.96
C LEU A 154 7.67 15.63 6.15
N GLY A 155 6.52 16.29 6.03
CA GLY A 155 5.85 16.94 7.16
C GLY A 155 5.46 15.97 8.27
N GLY A 156 5.08 14.74 7.93
CA GLY A 156 4.85 13.68 8.92
C GLY A 156 6.14 13.26 9.61
N MET A 157 7.20 13.04 8.83
CA MET A 157 8.54 12.70 9.36
C MET A 157 9.08 13.77 10.29
N ILE A 158 8.94 15.05 9.93
CA ILE A 158 9.34 16.19 10.77
C ILE A 158 8.54 16.18 12.07
N ASN A 159 7.21 16.03 12.00
CA ASN A 159 6.35 16.02 13.19
C ASN A 159 6.57 14.81 14.11
N THR A 160 7.12 13.69 13.62
CA THR A 160 7.45 12.52 14.47
C THR A 160 8.94 12.39 14.75
N ASP A 161 9.78 13.31 14.25
CA ASP A 161 11.24 13.18 14.21
C ASP A 161 11.70 11.78 13.75
N ALA A 162 11.12 11.32 12.64
CA ALA A 162 11.34 9.98 12.13
C ALA A 162 12.83 9.74 11.84
N SER A 163 13.31 8.52 12.05
CA SER A 163 14.71 8.16 11.83
C SER A 163 14.85 6.91 10.96
N GLY A 164 14.97 5.75 11.59
CA GLY A 164 15.10 4.44 11.00
C GLY A 164 16.52 4.07 10.57
N GLN A 165 16.66 3.31 9.48
CA GLN A 165 17.90 2.62 9.15
C GLN A 165 19.06 3.61 8.90
N GLY A 166 20.25 3.31 9.42
CA GLY A 166 21.45 4.13 9.21
C GLY A 166 21.48 5.41 10.06
N SER A 167 20.51 5.59 10.97
CA SER A 167 20.44 6.75 11.87
C SER A 167 21.67 6.94 12.77
N LEU A 168 22.49 5.91 12.99
CA LEU A 168 23.76 6.03 13.73
C LEU A 168 24.80 6.87 12.98
N VAL A 169 24.75 6.84 11.64
CA VAL A 169 25.69 7.56 10.77
C VAL A 169 25.07 8.83 10.20
N TYR A 170 23.82 8.75 9.75
CA TYR A 170 23.16 9.89 9.10
C TYR A 170 22.37 10.78 10.05
N GLY A 171 22.01 10.31 11.26
CA GLY A 171 21.15 11.06 12.17
C GLY A 171 19.66 10.87 11.88
N LYS A 172 18.83 11.75 12.47
CA LYS A 172 17.36 11.72 12.40
C LYS A 172 16.82 12.84 11.50
N THR A 173 15.51 12.84 11.24
CA THR A 173 14.90 13.88 10.39
C THR A 173 15.23 15.29 10.87
N SER A 174 15.19 15.55 12.18
CA SER A 174 15.52 16.87 12.74
C SER A 174 16.97 17.33 12.48
N ASP A 175 17.92 16.41 12.32
CA ASP A 175 19.32 16.75 12.01
C ASP A 175 19.50 17.24 10.57
N HIS A 176 18.54 16.89 9.72
CA HIS A 176 18.51 17.27 8.31
C HIS A 176 17.60 18.48 8.02
N VAL A 177 16.93 19.03 9.03
CA VAL A 177 16.08 20.22 8.88
C VAL A 177 16.94 21.48 9.03
N LEU A 178 17.09 22.22 7.93
CA LEU A 178 17.81 23.51 7.92
C LEU A 178 16.90 24.68 8.29
N SER A 179 15.65 24.65 7.82
CA SER A 179 14.63 25.62 8.17
C SER A 179 13.22 25.07 7.95
N LEU A 180 12.26 25.53 8.75
CA LEU A 180 10.85 25.22 8.58
C LEU A 180 10.04 26.49 8.35
N ARG A 181 9.03 26.39 7.49
CA ARG A 181 7.93 27.35 7.43
C ARG A 181 6.67 26.75 8.03
N ALA A 182 6.20 27.34 9.10
CA ALA A 182 5.00 26.91 9.79
C ALA A 182 3.95 28.04 9.84
N VAL A 183 2.68 27.65 9.97
CA VAL A 183 1.56 28.56 10.20
C VAL A 183 1.04 28.34 11.61
N LEU A 184 1.03 29.39 12.41
CA LEU A 184 0.45 29.38 13.75
C LEU A 184 -1.07 29.50 13.69
N LEU A 185 -1.75 29.07 14.73
CA LEU A 185 -3.19 29.31 14.88
C LEU A 185 -3.41 30.82 15.09
N GLY A 186 -4.14 31.47 14.18
CA GLY A 186 -4.14 32.93 14.01
C GLY A 186 -3.65 33.37 12.61
N GLY A 187 -2.89 32.51 11.94
CA GLY A 187 -2.45 32.68 10.55
C GLY A 187 -1.13 33.43 10.38
N GLU A 188 -0.41 33.69 11.46
CA GLU A 188 0.97 34.17 11.43
C GLU A 188 1.91 33.11 10.84
N LEU A 189 2.85 33.56 10.01
CA LEU A 189 3.91 32.72 9.49
C LEU A 189 5.09 32.72 10.47
N LEU A 190 5.58 31.52 10.78
CA LEU A 190 6.77 31.30 11.58
C LEU A 190 7.82 30.59 10.73
N ASP A 191 8.89 31.31 10.40
CA ASP A 191 10.07 30.76 9.75
C ASP A 191 11.14 30.47 10.83
N THR A 192 11.62 29.22 10.90
CA THR A 192 12.64 28.79 11.86
C THR A 192 13.95 28.45 11.15
N ARG A 193 15.08 28.69 11.81
CA ARG A 193 16.41 28.24 11.40
C ARG A 193 17.37 28.30 12.59
N ALA A 194 18.44 27.53 12.54
CA ALA A 194 19.56 27.72 13.46
C ALA A 194 20.19 29.12 13.27
N MET A 195 20.41 29.83 14.37
CA MET A 195 20.97 31.18 14.37
C MET A 195 21.86 31.43 15.60
N ASP A 196 22.60 32.54 15.58
CA ASP A 196 23.34 32.99 16.75
C ASP A 196 22.37 33.40 17.88
N ILE A 197 22.72 33.12 19.12
CA ILE A 197 21.86 33.43 20.27
C ILE A 197 21.51 34.92 20.35
N VAL A 198 22.42 35.83 20.01
CA VAL A 198 22.15 37.27 20.06
C VAL A 198 21.02 37.65 19.10
N GLN A 199 20.95 36.99 17.95
CA GLN A 199 19.85 37.18 17.00
C GLN A 199 18.54 36.63 17.56
N ALA A 200 18.57 35.45 18.18
CA ALA A 200 17.39 34.86 18.82
C ALA A 200 16.88 35.73 20.00
N GLU A 201 17.78 36.34 20.77
CA GLU A 201 17.44 37.27 21.86
C GLU A 201 16.83 38.57 21.33
N SER A 202 17.30 39.08 20.18
CA SER A 202 16.68 40.23 19.52
C SER A 202 15.24 39.92 19.09
N ILE A 203 14.99 38.76 18.48
CA ILE A 203 13.62 38.34 18.09
C ILE A 203 12.77 38.18 19.35
N ALA A 204 13.32 37.61 20.42
CA ALA A 204 12.62 37.40 21.69
C ALA A 204 12.18 38.69 22.41
N GLN A 205 12.68 39.87 21.98
CA GLN A 205 12.27 41.17 22.52
C GLN A 205 11.15 41.83 21.71
N GLU A 206 10.80 41.29 20.53
CA GLU A 206 9.71 41.82 19.72
C GLU A 206 8.35 41.61 20.40
N ASP A 207 7.51 42.65 20.38
CA ASP A 207 6.11 42.54 20.83
C ASP A 207 5.24 41.87 19.74
N SER A 208 5.52 40.60 19.48
CA SER A 208 4.86 39.78 18.47
C SER A 208 4.61 38.36 19.00
N VAL A 209 3.74 37.59 18.34
CA VAL A 209 3.54 36.16 18.66
C VAL A 209 4.85 35.41 18.55
N THR A 210 5.61 35.66 17.48
CA THR A 210 6.95 35.10 17.25
C THR A 210 7.90 35.47 18.37
N GLY A 211 7.98 36.75 18.77
CA GLY A 211 8.84 37.19 19.86
C GLY A 211 8.52 36.49 21.18
N ARG A 212 7.23 36.35 21.53
CA ARG A 212 6.80 35.60 22.72
C ARG A 212 7.20 34.13 22.68
N ILE A 213 7.08 33.47 21.53
CA ILE A 213 7.49 32.08 21.33
C ILE A 213 9.00 31.93 21.53
N TYR A 214 9.80 32.77 20.86
CA TYR A 214 11.26 32.77 21.00
C TYR A 214 11.67 33.02 22.45
N ASN A 215 11.09 34.04 23.09
CA ASN A 215 11.36 34.36 24.49
C ASN A 215 11.07 33.19 25.44
N THR A 216 9.91 32.54 25.27
CA THR A 216 9.52 31.40 26.10
C THR A 216 10.51 30.26 25.92
N VAL A 217 10.72 29.79 24.69
CA VAL A 217 11.58 28.63 24.41
C VAL A 217 13.02 28.90 24.85
N LEU A 218 13.57 30.07 24.52
CA LEU A 218 14.93 30.47 24.86
C LEU A 218 15.13 30.54 26.39
N SER A 219 14.24 31.22 27.12
CA SER A 219 14.37 31.36 28.57
C SER A 219 14.20 30.02 29.29
N ARG A 220 13.17 29.24 28.94
CA ARG A 220 12.87 27.97 29.60
C ARG A 220 13.98 26.93 29.39
N CYS A 221 14.47 26.79 28.15
CA CYS A 221 15.53 25.82 27.85
C CYS A 221 16.88 26.25 28.44
N ARG A 222 17.14 27.56 28.59
CA ARG A 222 18.36 28.09 29.21
C ARG A 222 18.34 27.89 30.73
N GLU A 223 17.24 28.24 31.38
CA GLU A 223 17.08 28.11 32.84
C GLU A 223 17.14 26.65 33.29
N GLN A 224 16.57 25.72 32.53
CA GLN A 224 16.52 24.29 32.87
C GLN A 224 17.63 23.46 32.21
N ARG A 225 18.69 24.09 31.67
CA ARG A 225 19.71 23.41 30.86
C ARG A 225 20.38 22.24 31.59
N GLU A 226 20.76 22.43 32.85
CA GLU A 226 21.41 21.39 33.66
C GLU A 226 20.50 20.16 33.81
N LEU A 227 19.25 20.38 34.20
CA LEU A 227 18.25 19.31 34.36
C LEU A 227 17.95 18.60 33.04
N ILE A 228 17.86 19.33 31.92
CA ILE A 228 17.67 18.75 30.58
C ILE A 228 18.81 17.79 30.22
N VAL A 229 20.05 18.18 30.50
CA VAL A 229 21.24 17.36 30.20
C VAL A 229 21.33 16.14 31.12
N GLU A 230 20.93 16.27 32.38
CA GLU A 230 20.91 15.16 33.34
C GLU A 230 19.79 14.15 33.06
N LYS A 231 18.58 14.64 32.79
CA LYS A 231 17.37 13.81 32.72
C LYS A 231 17.33 12.91 31.49
N PHE A 232 17.80 13.38 30.34
CA PHE A 232 17.68 12.62 29.10
C PHE A 232 18.93 11.76 28.86
N PRO A 233 18.77 10.45 28.60
CA PRO A 233 19.91 9.57 28.34
C PRO A 233 20.61 9.95 27.04
N LYS A 234 21.93 9.75 27.00
CA LYS A 234 22.75 9.97 25.79
C LYS A 234 22.52 8.84 24.77
N LEU A 235 21.36 8.86 24.13
CA LEU A 235 20.95 7.93 23.08
C LEU A 235 21.06 8.61 21.71
N ASN A 236 21.53 7.87 20.71
CA ASN A 236 21.53 8.36 19.32
C ASN A 236 20.10 8.70 18.85
N ARG A 237 19.17 7.80 19.15
CA ARG A 237 17.74 8.06 18.97
C ARG A 237 17.19 8.76 20.21
N PHE A 238 17.37 10.07 20.20
CA PHE A 238 16.81 10.97 21.20
C PHE A 238 15.28 11.03 21.13
N LEU A 239 14.66 11.42 22.25
CA LEU A 239 13.23 11.62 22.48
C LEU A 239 12.47 12.27 21.29
N THR A 240 11.42 11.60 20.79
CA THR A 240 10.41 12.26 19.93
C THR A 240 9.46 13.11 20.78
N GLY A 241 9.32 14.39 20.50
CA GLY A 241 8.57 15.38 21.30
C GLY A 241 9.16 16.77 21.12
N TYR A 242 8.89 17.71 22.04
CA TYR A 242 9.62 18.97 22.04
C TYR A 242 11.07 18.70 22.46
N ASP A 243 12.01 18.82 21.52
CA ASP A 243 13.43 18.54 21.77
C ASP A 243 14.10 19.70 22.51
N LEU A 244 13.91 19.73 23.83
CA LEU A 244 14.49 20.77 24.71
C LEU A 244 16.03 20.74 24.73
N ARG A 245 16.65 19.60 24.40
CA ARG A 245 18.10 19.39 24.48
C ARG A 245 18.80 20.05 23.31
N HIS A 246 18.28 19.92 22.09
CA HIS A 246 18.97 20.39 20.90
C HIS A 246 18.57 21.81 20.46
N VAL A 247 17.66 22.48 21.19
CA VAL A 247 17.39 23.93 21.00
C VAL A 247 18.67 24.74 21.06
N PHE A 248 19.60 24.38 21.96
CA PHE A 248 20.93 24.99 22.03
C PHE A 248 21.99 24.01 21.55
N SER A 249 22.97 24.54 20.82
CA SER A 249 24.21 23.81 20.56
C SER A 249 24.94 23.47 21.86
N ASP A 250 25.82 22.47 21.83
CA ASP A 250 26.55 22.03 23.03
C ASP A 250 27.45 23.12 23.62
N ASP A 251 27.97 24.01 22.77
CA ASP A 251 28.76 25.18 23.17
C ASP A 251 27.90 26.40 23.56
N MET A 252 26.57 26.25 23.55
CA MET A 252 25.60 27.31 23.86
C MET A 252 25.83 28.59 23.05
N ARG A 253 26.22 28.48 21.77
CA ARG A 253 26.38 29.63 20.86
C ARG A 253 25.25 29.80 19.86
N LYS A 254 24.61 28.69 19.47
CA LYS A 254 23.51 28.68 18.51
C LYS A 254 22.20 28.30 19.18
N PHE A 255 21.13 28.91 18.69
CA PHE A 255 19.75 28.62 19.04
C PHE A 255 18.99 28.17 17.79
N ASP A 256 18.19 27.11 17.91
CA ASP A 256 17.33 26.60 16.84
C ASP A 256 15.93 26.27 17.35
N LEU A 257 14.97 27.14 17.02
CA LEU A 257 13.56 26.92 17.33
C LEU A 257 12.96 25.73 16.56
N GLY A 258 13.53 25.38 15.41
CA GLY A 258 13.05 24.27 14.58
C GLY A 258 13.03 22.95 15.34
N ARG A 259 13.95 22.77 16.30
CA ARG A 259 14.04 21.58 17.17
C ARG A 259 12.80 21.36 18.04
N ILE A 260 12.06 22.42 18.38
CA ILE A 260 10.79 22.29 19.11
C ILE A 260 9.64 21.84 18.19
N LEU A 261 9.67 22.22 16.92
CA LEU A 261 8.66 21.83 15.93
C LEU A 261 8.88 20.40 15.42
N THR A 262 10.14 19.96 15.30
CA THR A 262 10.47 18.56 15.00
C THR A 262 10.07 17.67 16.16
N GLY A 263 9.24 16.66 15.91
CA GLY A 263 8.70 15.79 16.97
C GLY A 263 7.46 16.35 17.68
N SER A 264 6.94 17.52 17.27
CA SER A 264 5.78 18.16 17.92
C SER A 264 4.43 17.48 17.64
N GLU A 265 4.37 16.49 16.74
CA GLU A 265 3.13 15.81 16.35
C GLU A 265 2.01 16.76 15.93
N GLY A 266 2.34 17.94 15.40
CA GLY A 266 1.36 18.93 14.97
C GLY A 266 0.62 19.64 16.10
N THR A 267 1.15 19.59 17.33
CA THR A 267 0.55 20.28 18.48
C THR A 267 0.89 21.77 18.54
N LEU A 268 1.88 22.25 17.76
CA LEU A 268 2.36 23.63 17.88
C LEU A 268 2.01 24.51 16.68
N ALA A 269 2.06 23.94 15.47
CA ALA A 269 1.83 24.69 14.23
C ALA A 269 1.53 23.75 13.06
N PHE A 270 1.02 24.31 11.96
CA PHE A 270 0.93 23.62 10.68
C PHE A 270 2.24 23.80 9.91
N ILE A 271 3.06 22.75 9.81
CA ILE A 271 4.27 22.76 8.98
C ILE A 271 3.85 22.70 7.50
N THR A 272 4.25 23.70 6.72
CA THR A 272 3.84 23.84 5.31
C THR A 272 4.99 23.56 4.35
N GLU A 273 6.20 24.00 4.68
CA GLU A 273 7.40 23.82 3.86
C GLU A 273 8.62 23.53 4.74
N ALA A 274 9.61 22.85 4.18
CA ALA A 274 10.88 22.57 4.82
C ALA A 274 12.03 22.80 3.83
N VAL A 275 13.14 23.33 4.32
CA VAL A 275 14.44 23.24 3.65
C VAL A 275 15.24 22.16 4.36
N LEU A 276 15.65 21.16 3.60
CA LEU A 276 16.35 19.97 4.07
C LEU A 276 17.74 19.95 3.45
N ASP A 277 18.74 19.50 4.20
CA ASP A 277 20.00 19.11 3.58
C ASP A 277 19.83 17.80 2.78
N ILE A 278 20.76 17.53 1.87
CA ILE A 278 20.77 16.33 1.04
C ILE A 278 22.16 15.69 1.05
N THR A 279 22.19 14.37 1.14
CA THR A 279 23.43 13.59 1.26
C THR A 279 23.87 13.09 -0.11
N PRO A 280 25.16 13.16 -0.48
CA PRO A 280 25.68 12.56 -1.69
C PRO A 280 25.43 11.05 -1.72
N LEU A 281 25.07 10.51 -2.89
CA LEU A 281 24.90 9.07 -3.05
C LEU A 281 26.26 8.35 -2.87
N PRO A 282 26.34 7.35 -2.00
CA PRO A 282 27.58 6.61 -1.79
C PRO A 282 27.97 5.84 -3.05
N LYS A 283 29.27 5.82 -3.37
CA LYS A 283 29.79 5.09 -4.55
C LYS A 283 29.85 3.59 -4.34
N VAL A 284 30.06 3.14 -3.10
CA VAL A 284 30.31 1.74 -2.77
C VAL A 284 29.38 1.34 -1.64
N ARG A 285 28.71 0.21 -1.82
CA ARG A 285 27.91 -0.46 -0.78
C ARG A 285 28.27 -1.93 -0.73
N ARG A 286 28.37 -2.47 0.48
CA ARG A 286 28.57 -3.90 0.76
C ARG A 286 27.63 -4.30 1.87
N LEU A 287 27.12 -5.53 1.81
CA LEU A 287 26.26 -6.06 2.84
C LEU A 287 26.71 -7.45 3.24
N VAL A 288 26.66 -7.74 4.54
CA VAL A 288 26.96 -9.06 5.12
C VAL A 288 25.72 -9.55 5.87
N ASN A 289 25.18 -10.67 5.43
CA ASN A 289 24.10 -11.41 6.09
C ASN A 289 24.71 -12.42 7.05
N VAL A 290 24.67 -12.17 8.36
CA VAL A 290 25.23 -13.04 9.41
C VAL A 290 24.11 -13.88 10.04
N LYS A 291 24.30 -15.20 10.11
CA LYS A 291 23.29 -16.19 10.48
C LYS A 291 23.60 -16.74 11.87
N TYR A 292 22.56 -16.88 12.70
CA TYR A 292 22.69 -17.32 14.09
C TYR A 292 21.79 -18.53 14.42
N ASP A 293 22.23 -19.31 15.40
CA ASP A 293 21.50 -20.44 16.00
C ASP A 293 20.34 -20.01 16.91
N SER A 294 20.34 -18.77 17.36
CA SER A 294 19.29 -18.17 18.19
C SER A 294 19.20 -16.66 17.98
N PHE A 295 18.04 -16.08 18.30
CA PHE A 295 17.85 -14.63 18.28
C PHE A 295 18.65 -13.91 19.37
N ASP A 296 18.85 -14.54 20.55
CA ASP A 296 19.66 -13.99 21.63
C ASP A 296 21.14 -13.89 21.21
N SER A 297 21.65 -14.92 20.53
CA SER A 297 22.99 -14.92 19.91
C SER A 297 23.16 -13.72 18.97
N ALA A 298 22.17 -13.47 18.10
CA ALA A 298 22.20 -12.35 17.16
C ALA A 298 22.25 -10.98 17.87
N LEU A 299 21.52 -10.82 18.98
CA LEU A 299 21.48 -9.59 19.77
C LEU A 299 22.76 -9.36 20.58
N ARG A 300 23.26 -10.40 21.26
CA ARG A 300 24.51 -10.32 22.04
C ARG A 300 25.73 -10.05 21.17
N ASN A 301 25.65 -10.43 19.89
CA ASN A 301 26.70 -10.16 18.90
C ASN A 301 26.62 -8.73 18.30
N ALA A 302 25.54 -7.99 18.50
CA ALA A 302 25.37 -6.68 17.87
C ALA A 302 26.39 -5.60 18.29
N PRO A 303 26.84 -5.49 19.56
CA PRO A 303 27.91 -4.57 19.92
C PRO A 303 29.20 -4.79 19.10
N PHE A 304 29.55 -6.06 18.85
CA PHE A 304 30.67 -6.43 17.99
C PHE A 304 30.49 -5.95 16.54
N MET A 305 29.25 -5.98 16.03
CA MET A 305 28.94 -5.45 14.69
C MET A 305 29.02 -3.93 14.61
N VAL A 306 28.65 -3.24 15.69
CA VAL A 306 28.79 -1.77 15.78
C VAL A 306 30.28 -1.38 15.84
N GLU A 307 31.12 -2.12 16.56
CA GLU A 307 32.58 -1.93 16.59
C GLU A 307 33.22 -2.06 15.21
N ALA A 308 32.63 -2.84 14.31
CA ALA A 308 33.09 -2.97 12.92
C ALA A 308 32.91 -1.67 12.08
N LYS A 309 32.29 -0.62 12.65
CA LYS A 309 31.98 0.64 11.95
C LYS A 309 31.07 0.44 10.74
N ALA A 310 30.10 -0.46 10.88
CA ALA A 310 29.03 -0.63 9.89
C ALA A 310 28.15 0.64 9.80
N LEU A 311 27.58 0.89 8.63
CA LEU A 311 26.57 1.93 8.42
C LEU A 311 25.29 1.62 9.20
N SER A 312 24.86 0.35 9.17
CA SER A 312 23.66 -0.11 9.87
C SER A 312 23.75 -1.59 10.22
N VAL A 313 23.15 -1.96 11.35
CA VAL A 313 22.99 -3.35 11.80
C VAL A 313 21.51 -3.60 12.11
N GLU A 314 20.85 -4.32 11.22
CA GLU A 314 19.44 -4.70 11.39
C GLU A 314 19.35 -6.16 11.83
N THR A 315 18.48 -6.47 12.79
CA THR A 315 18.26 -7.84 13.24
C THR A 315 16.83 -8.30 12.98
N VAL A 316 16.69 -9.53 12.49
CA VAL A 316 15.40 -10.18 12.19
C VAL A 316 15.33 -11.53 12.90
N ASP A 317 14.21 -11.80 13.57
CA ASP A 317 13.94 -13.10 14.21
C ASP A 317 13.49 -14.17 13.20
N SER A 318 13.49 -15.43 13.65
CA SER A 318 13.07 -16.56 12.83
C SER A 318 11.62 -16.49 12.35
N LYS A 319 10.73 -15.86 13.12
CA LYS A 319 9.30 -15.74 12.75
C LYS A 319 9.12 -14.79 11.56
N VAL A 320 9.75 -13.62 11.60
CA VAL A 320 9.73 -12.65 10.49
C VAL A 320 10.43 -13.23 9.26
N LEU A 321 11.54 -13.94 9.45
CA LEU A 321 12.25 -14.60 8.35
C LEU A 321 11.43 -15.72 7.70
N ASN A 322 10.74 -16.54 8.50
CA ASN A 322 9.85 -17.60 7.99
C ASN A 322 8.64 -17.02 7.24
N LEU A 323 8.08 -15.90 7.70
CA LEU A 323 7.05 -15.19 6.93
C LEU A 323 7.57 -14.70 5.57
N ALA A 324 8.81 -14.22 5.51
CA ALA A 324 9.44 -13.85 4.26
C ALA A 324 9.61 -15.07 3.33
N ARG A 325 10.04 -16.23 3.87
CA ARG A 325 10.20 -17.50 3.15
C ARG A 325 8.90 -18.00 2.50
N GLU A 326 7.75 -17.75 3.12
CA GLU A 326 6.43 -18.10 2.60
C GLU A 326 5.89 -17.11 1.54
N ASP A 327 6.53 -15.94 1.39
CA ASP A 327 6.13 -14.90 0.44
C ASP A 327 6.96 -14.95 -0.85
N ILE A 328 6.37 -14.44 -1.94
CA ILE A 328 7.00 -14.38 -3.25
C ILE A 328 8.34 -13.60 -3.25
N VAL A 329 8.55 -12.70 -2.29
CA VAL A 329 9.81 -11.97 -2.15
C VAL A 329 10.99 -12.90 -1.85
N TRP A 330 10.76 -14.08 -1.26
CA TRP A 330 11.82 -15.04 -0.98
C TRP A 330 12.52 -15.53 -2.26
N HIS A 331 11.77 -15.70 -3.35
CA HIS A 331 12.31 -16.21 -4.60
C HIS A 331 13.41 -15.31 -5.19
N SER A 332 13.43 -14.03 -4.82
CA SER A 332 14.44 -13.06 -5.27
C SER A 332 15.64 -12.93 -4.33
N VAL A 333 15.63 -13.57 -3.16
CA VAL A 333 16.69 -13.44 -2.14
C VAL A 333 17.22 -14.78 -1.61
N LYS A 334 16.59 -15.92 -1.95
CA LYS A 334 16.95 -17.25 -1.45
C LYS A 334 18.42 -17.62 -1.73
N GLU A 335 18.99 -17.10 -2.82
CA GLU A 335 20.38 -17.30 -3.19
C GLU A 335 21.34 -16.43 -2.34
N LEU A 336 20.85 -15.33 -1.78
CA LEU A 336 21.59 -14.40 -0.93
C LEU A 336 21.53 -14.77 0.56
N ILE A 337 20.58 -15.64 0.94
CA ILE A 337 20.40 -16.20 2.29
C ILE A 337 20.13 -17.71 2.20
N THR A 338 21.19 -18.50 2.07
CA THR A 338 21.16 -19.96 1.97
C THR A 338 21.13 -20.64 3.33
N ASP A 339 20.39 -21.75 3.45
CA ASP A 339 20.41 -22.55 4.66
C ASP A 339 21.73 -23.31 4.80
N ILE A 340 22.11 -23.61 6.04
CA ILE A 340 23.33 -24.35 6.35
C ILE A 340 22.94 -25.79 6.68
N PRO A 341 23.55 -26.80 6.05
CA PRO A 341 23.21 -28.19 6.31
C PRO A 341 23.28 -28.53 7.80
N ASN A 342 22.23 -29.18 8.32
CA ASN A 342 22.10 -29.61 9.71
C ASN A 342 22.12 -28.49 10.77
N LYS A 343 21.95 -27.22 10.38
CA LYS A 343 21.80 -26.10 11.32
C LYS A 343 20.52 -25.33 11.00
N ASP A 344 19.78 -24.93 12.03
CA ASP A 344 18.58 -24.12 11.88
C ASP A 344 18.91 -22.64 12.11
N MET A 345 18.54 -21.78 11.17
CA MET A 345 18.79 -20.34 11.24
C MET A 345 17.65 -19.67 12.00
N GLN A 346 17.94 -19.27 13.24
CA GLN A 346 16.95 -18.68 14.15
C GLN A 346 17.11 -17.16 14.34
N GLY A 347 18.18 -16.57 13.79
CA GLY A 347 18.41 -15.13 13.75
C GLY A 347 19.25 -14.72 12.56
N LEU A 348 19.02 -13.50 12.07
CA LEU A 348 19.76 -12.91 10.95
C LEU A 348 20.12 -11.45 11.27
N ASN A 349 21.41 -11.12 11.23
CA ASN A 349 21.88 -9.73 11.21
C ASN A 349 22.21 -9.32 9.77
N ILE A 350 21.65 -8.21 9.33
CA ILE A 350 21.90 -7.58 8.03
C ILE A 350 22.81 -6.38 8.29
N VAL A 351 24.09 -6.53 7.97
CA VAL A 351 25.14 -5.56 8.27
C VAL A 351 25.55 -4.86 6.98
N GLU A 352 25.36 -3.55 6.90
CA GLU A 352 25.71 -2.78 5.71
C GLU A 352 26.90 -1.86 5.94
N PHE A 353 27.80 -1.79 4.96
CA PHE A 353 28.89 -0.85 4.85
C PHE A 353 28.70 0.01 3.62
N SER A 354 28.98 1.31 3.73
CA SER A 354 28.77 2.25 2.65
C SER A 354 29.79 3.38 2.73
N GLY A 355 30.28 3.85 1.58
CA GLY A 355 31.20 4.97 1.50
C GLY A 355 31.70 5.22 0.09
N ASP A 356 32.70 6.11 -0.02
CA ASP A 356 33.27 6.51 -1.31
C ASP A 356 34.62 5.86 -1.63
N ASP A 357 35.27 5.25 -0.62
CA ASP A 357 36.57 4.58 -0.74
C ASP A 357 36.36 3.05 -0.79
N GLN A 358 36.42 2.49 -1.99
CA GLN A 358 36.24 1.05 -2.19
C GLN A 358 37.25 0.20 -1.41
N PRO A 359 38.57 0.43 -1.50
CA PRO A 359 39.57 -0.28 -0.69
C PRO A 359 39.28 -0.27 0.82
N LEU A 360 38.83 0.86 1.37
CA LEU A 360 38.49 0.96 2.78
C LEU A 360 37.29 0.07 3.13
N ILE A 361 36.20 0.19 2.36
CA ILE A 361 34.98 -0.59 2.60
C ILE A 361 35.24 -2.09 2.44
N ASP A 362 35.97 -2.50 1.39
CA ASP A 362 36.32 -3.90 1.17
C ASP A 362 37.20 -4.42 2.33
N ARG A 363 38.15 -3.64 2.85
CA ARG A 363 38.96 -4.00 4.03
C ARG A 363 38.11 -4.17 5.30
N GLN A 364 37.13 -3.29 5.53
CA GLN A 364 36.23 -3.40 6.68
C GLN A 364 35.41 -4.70 6.63
N VAL A 365 34.88 -5.04 5.45
CA VAL A 365 34.16 -6.30 5.22
C VAL A 365 35.07 -7.50 5.42
N GLU A 366 36.29 -7.48 4.90
CA GLU A 366 37.28 -8.56 5.08
C GLU A 366 37.64 -8.76 6.55
N THR A 367 37.86 -7.67 7.29
CA THR A 367 38.17 -7.71 8.73
C THR A 367 37.00 -8.32 9.51
N LEU A 368 35.76 -7.94 9.18
CA LEU A 368 34.57 -8.53 9.79
C LEU A 368 34.49 -10.03 9.48
N CYS A 369 34.72 -10.43 8.22
CA CYS A 369 34.68 -11.83 7.81
C CYS A 369 35.72 -12.69 8.54
N GLN A 370 36.98 -12.22 8.63
CA GLN A 370 38.02 -12.93 9.39
C GLN A 370 37.61 -13.18 10.83
N ARG A 371 37.05 -12.17 11.49
CA ARG A 371 36.62 -12.32 12.88
C ARG A 371 35.38 -13.20 13.03
N LEU A 372 34.50 -13.23 12.03
CA LEU A 372 33.39 -14.19 11.99
C LEU A 372 33.89 -15.62 11.81
N ASP A 373 34.90 -15.85 10.97
CA ASP A 373 35.54 -17.16 10.79
C ASP A 373 36.18 -17.64 12.11
N GLU A 374 36.92 -16.77 12.81
CA GLU A 374 37.51 -17.10 14.12
C GLU A 374 36.45 -17.51 15.16
N LEU A 375 35.32 -16.79 15.22
CA LEU A 375 34.23 -17.11 16.14
C LEU A 375 33.52 -18.42 15.76
N MET A 376 33.37 -18.69 14.46
CA MET A 376 32.78 -19.93 13.96
C MET A 376 33.68 -21.14 14.23
N ASP A 377 34.99 -21.02 14.00
CA ASP A 377 35.97 -22.07 14.28
C ASP A 377 36.05 -22.38 15.77
N GLY A 378 35.89 -21.36 16.62
CA GLY A 378 35.77 -21.51 18.08
C GLY A 378 34.40 -21.98 18.57
N ASN A 379 33.39 -22.12 17.69
CA ASN A 379 31.99 -22.36 18.02
C ASN A 379 31.43 -21.39 19.09
N GLN A 380 31.79 -20.12 18.95
CA GLN A 380 31.44 -19.02 19.86
C GLN A 380 30.32 -18.15 19.30
N ALA A 381 29.65 -17.41 20.18
CA ALA A 381 28.64 -16.39 19.85
C ALA A 381 27.44 -16.88 19.00
N GLY A 382 27.23 -18.20 18.87
CA GLY A 382 26.08 -18.77 18.16
C GLY A 382 26.05 -18.49 16.65
N ILE A 383 27.19 -18.11 16.05
CA ILE A 383 27.27 -17.83 14.62
C ILE A 383 27.33 -19.16 13.86
N ILE A 384 26.41 -19.35 12.92
CA ILE A 384 26.33 -20.58 12.13
C ILE A 384 26.91 -20.41 10.72
N GLY A 385 26.95 -19.19 10.20
CA GLY A 385 27.58 -18.82 8.92
C GLY A 385 27.21 -17.40 8.46
N TYR A 386 27.72 -16.98 7.31
CA TYR A 386 27.38 -15.66 6.73
C TYR A 386 27.43 -15.67 5.19
N GLN A 387 26.91 -14.62 4.55
CA GLN A 387 26.99 -14.38 3.11
C GLN A 387 27.20 -12.90 2.79
N ILE A 388 27.95 -12.61 1.72
CA ILE A 388 28.30 -11.25 1.30
C ILE A 388 27.54 -10.88 0.02
N CYS A 389 26.92 -9.71 0.00
CA CYS A 389 26.36 -9.07 -1.19
C CYS A 389 27.26 -7.90 -1.59
N ARG A 390 27.83 -7.96 -2.80
CA ARG A 390 28.71 -6.90 -3.35
C ARG A 390 27.97 -5.97 -4.32
N GLU A 391 26.94 -6.49 -4.98
CA GLU A 391 26.17 -5.76 -5.98
C GLU A 391 25.03 -4.97 -5.34
N LEU A 392 24.84 -3.74 -5.79
CA LEU A 392 23.77 -2.85 -5.30
C LEU A 392 22.37 -3.47 -5.46
N ALA A 393 22.13 -4.15 -6.59
CA ALA A 393 20.86 -4.81 -6.86
C ALA A 393 20.53 -5.89 -5.81
N ASP A 394 21.54 -6.60 -5.31
CA ASP A 394 21.38 -7.66 -4.31
C ASP A 394 21.04 -7.05 -2.94
N ILE A 395 21.74 -5.97 -2.59
CA ILE A 395 21.49 -5.18 -1.37
C ILE A 395 20.05 -4.64 -1.37
N GLU A 396 19.61 -4.04 -2.49
CA GLU A 396 18.24 -3.54 -2.63
C GLU A 396 17.19 -4.65 -2.50
N ARG A 397 17.47 -5.87 -3.02
CA ARG A 397 16.60 -7.04 -2.87
C ARG A 397 16.47 -7.50 -1.41
N ILE A 398 17.58 -7.55 -0.66
CA ILE A 398 17.58 -7.87 0.78
C ILE A 398 16.75 -6.84 1.57
N TYR A 399 16.94 -5.55 1.33
CA TYR A 399 16.18 -4.51 2.03
C TYR A 399 14.69 -4.49 1.63
N ALA A 400 14.38 -4.78 0.37
CA ALA A 400 13.00 -4.95 -0.07
C ALA A 400 12.32 -6.11 0.68
N MET A 401 13.02 -7.22 0.88
CA MET A 401 12.54 -8.34 1.72
C MET A 401 12.32 -7.89 3.17
N ARG A 402 13.33 -7.25 3.81
CA ARG A 402 13.21 -6.77 5.20
C ARG A 402 12.01 -5.83 5.38
N LYS A 403 11.85 -4.84 4.49
CA LYS A 403 10.72 -3.89 4.52
C LYS A 403 9.37 -4.60 4.35
N LYS A 404 9.30 -5.61 3.46
CA LYS A 404 8.06 -6.36 3.20
C LYS A 404 7.70 -7.32 4.34
N ALA A 405 8.68 -8.02 4.91
CA ALA A 405 8.49 -9.03 5.96
C ALA A 405 7.79 -8.47 7.21
N VAL A 406 8.13 -7.24 7.61
CA VAL A 406 7.44 -6.53 8.72
C VAL A 406 5.96 -6.31 8.42
N GLY A 407 5.60 -6.03 7.16
CA GLY A 407 4.20 -5.92 6.74
C GLY A 407 3.46 -7.26 6.81
N LEU A 408 4.13 -8.37 6.53
CA LEU A 408 3.55 -9.72 6.50
C LEU A 408 3.15 -10.21 7.89
N LEU A 409 3.73 -9.67 8.98
CA LEU A 409 3.31 -9.98 10.35
C LEU A 409 1.80 -9.80 10.53
N GLY A 410 1.20 -8.77 9.93
CA GLY A 410 -0.24 -8.53 10.01
C GLY A 410 -1.10 -9.58 9.28
N ASN A 411 -0.51 -10.39 8.41
CA ASN A 411 -1.18 -11.49 7.69
C ASN A 411 -1.01 -12.86 8.40
N SER A 412 -0.56 -12.87 9.66
CA SER A 412 -0.46 -14.08 10.48
C SER A 412 -1.80 -14.84 10.54
N LYS A 413 -1.74 -16.17 10.58
CA LYS A 413 -2.93 -17.03 10.66
C LYS A 413 -3.61 -16.87 12.02
N GLY A 414 -4.94 -16.98 12.05
CA GLY A 414 -5.74 -16.85 13.26
C GLY A 414 -6.35 -15.45 13.48
N ALA A 415 -7.15 -15.34 14.54
CA ALA A 415 -7.83 -14.09 14.93
C ALA A 415 -6.88 -13.11 15.65
N ALA A 416 -5.98 -13.64 16.49
CA ALA A 416 -4.92 -12.85 17.11
C ALA A 416 -3.89 -12.40 16.07
N LYS A 417 -3.60 -11.10 16.02
CA LYS A 417 -2.68 -10.49 15.05
C LYS A 417 -1.57 -9.74 15.76
N PRO A 418 -0.31 -9.81 15.30
CA PRO A 418 0.76 -8.94 15.78
C PRO A 418 0.40 -7.46 15.59
N ILE A 419 0.29 -6.71 16.69
CA ILE A 419 -0.15 -5.30 16.68
C ILE A 419 0.90 -4.35 17.30
N PRO A 420 1.00 -3.10 16.81
CA PRO A 420 1.95 -2.12 17.32
C PRO A 420 1.38 -1.34 18.52
N PHE A 421 1.67 -1.77 19.74
CA PHE A 421 1.27 -1.02 20.96
C PHE A 421 2.38 -0.88 22.01
N VAL A 422 3.37 -1.79 21.98
CA VAL A 422 4.57 -1.79 22.84
C VAL A 422 5.87 -1.72 22.03
N GLU A 423 5.78 -1.35 20.76
CA GLU A 423 6.97 -1.19 19.91
C GLU A 423 7.72 0.13 20.17
N ASP A 424 8.92 0.23 19.61
CA ASP A 424 9.74 1.46 19.59
C ASP A 424 10.32 1.86 20.96
N THR A 425 10.65 0.86 21.77
CA THR A 425 11.39 1.04 23.01
C THR A 425 12.88 1.18 22.69
N CYS A 426 13.50 2.24 23.23
CA CYS A 426 14.91 2.55 23.07
C CYS A 426 15.62 2.44 24.42
N VAL A 427 16.64 1.60 24.53
CA VAL A 427 17.48 1.49 25.74
C VAL A 427 18.95 1.67 25.36
N PRO A 428 19.84 2.05 26.30
CA PRO A 428 21.26 2.09 26.02
C PRO A 428 21.75 0.73 25.45
N PRO A 429 22.49 0.71 24.33
CA PRO A 429 22.84 -0.53 23.62
C PRO A 429 23.49 -1.61 24.50
N GLN A 430 24.28 -1.21 25.49
CA GLN A 430 24.92 -2.14 26.43
C GLN A 430 23.94 -2.95 27.29
N TYR A 431 22.69 -2.50 27.45
CA TYR A 431 21.66 -3.20 28.20
C TYR A 431 20.61 -3.87 27.33
N LEU A 432 20.71 -3.75 26.00
CA LEU A 432 19.66 -4.18 25.08
C LEU A 432 19.39 -5.68 25.15
N ALA A 433 20.43 -6.52 25.23
CA ALA A 433 20.25 -7.96 25.30
C ALA A 433 19.47 -8.38 26.57
N ASP A 434 19.86 -7.89 27.73
CA ASP A 434 19.22 -8.25 29.01
C ASP A 434 17.80 -7.70 29.10
N TYR A 435 17.57 -6.47 28.62
CA TYR A 435 16.23 -5.88 28.46
C TYR A 435 15.32 -6.79 27.62
N ILE A 436 15.82 -7.33 26.50
CA ILE A 436 15.03 -8.20 25.61
C ILE A 436 14.72 -9.54 26.27
N VAL A 437 15.65 -10.11 27.05
CA VAL A 437 15.41 -11.34 27.80
C VAL A 437 14.24 -11.14 28.78
N GLU A 438 14.25 -10.07 29.56
CA GLU A 438 13.14 -9.76 30.48
C GLU A 438 11.84 -9.42 29.73
N PHE A 439 11.91 -8.69 28.61
CA PHE A 439 10.75 -8.39 27.77
C PHE A 439 10.09 -9.68 27.30
N ARG A 440 10.88 -10.63 26.80
CA ARG A 440 10.39 -11.93 26.34
C ARG A 440 9.78 -12.73 27.46
N GLN A 441 10.45 -12.82 28.62
CA GLN A 441 9.91 -13.50 29.80
C GLN A 441 8.55 -12.94 30.20
N LEU A 442 8.38 -11.61 30.13
CA LEU A 442 7.10 -10.96 30.38
C LEU A 442 6.03 -11.44 29.38
N LEU A 443 6.28 -11.35 28.07
CA LEU A 443 5.33 -11.80 27.05
C LEU A 443 5.03 -13.31 27.11
N ASP A 444 6.05 -14.12 27.40
CA ASP A 444 5.96 -15.58 27.50
C ASP A 444 5.12 -15.99 28.73
N SER A 445 5.16 -15.21 29.81
CA SER A 445 4.33 -15.41 31.01
C SER A 445 2.82 -15.26 30.72
N TYR A 446 2.47 -14.46 29.70
CA TYR A 446 1.12 -14.34 29.16
C TYR A 446 0.82 -15.31 27.99
N HIS A 447 1.76 -16.21 27.67
CA HIS A 447 1.65 -17.17 26.56
C HIS A 447 1.39 -16.54 25.19
N LEU A 448 1.95 -15.35 24.96
CA LEU A 448 1.73 -14.60 23.72
C LEU A 448 2.70 -15.00 22.62
N ASN A 449 2.19 -15.05 21.39
CA ASN A 449 3.03 -15.04 20.20
C ASN A 449 3.41 -13.60 19.87
N TYR A 450 4.65 -13.35 19.49
CA TYR A 450 5.13 -12.04 19.06
C TYR A 450 6.19 -12.16 17.97
N GLY A 451 6.34 -11.12 17.16
CA GLY A 451 7.48 -10.94 16.25
C GLY A 451 8.36 -9.78 16.72
N MET A 452 9.68 -9.94 16.57
CA MET A 452 10.69 -8.95 16.97
C MET A 452 11.61 -8.60 15.79
N PHE A 453 11.88 -7.31 15.63
CA PHE A 453 12.82 -6.77 14.65
C PHE A 453 13.29 -5.39 15.10
N GLY A 454 14.45 -4.92 14.67
CA GLY A 454 14.90 -3.59 15.09
C GLY A 454 16.28 -3.19 14.65
N HIS A 455 16.62 -2.00 15.12
CA HIS A 455 17.85 -1.26 14.86
C HIS A 455 18.75 -1.42 16.08
N VAL A 456 19.45 -2.56 16.12
CA VAL A 456 20.19 -2.98 17.31
C VAL A 456 21.40 -2.06 17.55
N ASP A 457 21.95 -1.50 16.48
CA ASP A 457 22.95 -0.44 16.50
C ASP A 457 22.52 0.82 17.25
N ALA A 458 21.23 1.15 17.19
CA ALA A 458 20.65 2.34 17.82
C ALA A 458 19.98 2.07 19.18
N GLY A 459 20.05 0.84 19.70
CA GLY A 459 19.41 0.48 20.98
C GLY A 459 17.89 0.31 20.88
N VAL A 460 17.32 0.20 19.67
CA VAL A 460 15.86 0.18 19.44
C VAL A 460 15.37 -1.18 18.97
N LEU A 461 14.31 -1.67 19.62
CA LEU A 461 13.58 -2.86 19.20
C LEU A 461 12.10 -2.55 18.96
N HIS A 462 11.55 -3.17 17.91
CA HIS A 462 10.12 -3.21 17.63
C HIS A 462 9.59 -4.59 17.97
N VAL A 463 8.68 -4.64 18.93
CA VAL A 463 8.02 -5.86 19.40
C VAL A 463 6.53 -5.76 19.12
N ARG A 464 5.98 -6.78 18.45
CA ARG A 464 4.54 -6.84 18.13
C ARG A 464 3.90 -8.10 18.70
N PRO A 465 3.36 -8.06 19.93
CA PRO A 465 2.55 -9.13 20.48
C PRO A 465 1.27 -9.35 19.66
N ALA A 466 0.89 -10.61 19.52
CA ALA A 466 -0.28 -11.04 18.79
C ALA A 466 -1.49 -11.13 19.73
N LEU A 467 -2.48 -10.27 19.49
CA LEU A 467 -3.71 -10.20 20.28
C LEU A 467 -4.92 -10.10 19.35
N ASP A 468 -6.06 -10.64 19.78
CA ASP A 468 -7.36 -10.43 19.12
C ASP A 468 -8.05 -9.20 19.73
N MET A 469 -8.00 -8.08 19.01
CA MET A 469 -8.66 -6.84 19.45
C MET A 469 -10.19 -6.92 19.43
N CYS A 470 -10.79 -8.01 18.92
CA CYS A 470 -12.23 -8.25 19.08
C CYS A 470 -12.57 -8.93 20.41
N ASP A 471 -11.59 -9.49 21.12
CA ASP A 471 -11.77 -10.09 22.44
C ASP A 471 -11.58 -9.01 23.54
N PRO A 472 -12.63 -8.69 24.34
CA PRO A 472 -12.54 -7.69 25.40
C PRO A 472 -11.47 -8.01 26.46
N GLN A 473 -11.19 -9.28 26.75
CA GLN A 473 -10.18 -9.65 27.76
C GLN A 473 -8.77 -9.37 27.26
N GLN A 474 -8.50 -9.65 25.98
CA GLN A 474 -7.21 -9.35 25.35
C GLN A 474 -7.00 -7.84 25.18
N GLU A 475 -8.07 -7.06 25.04
CA GLU A 475 -7.99 -5.60 25.05
C GLU A 475 -7.54 -5.06 26.43
N ILE A 476 -8.03 -5.65 27.53
CA ILE A 476 -7.59 -5.31 28.90
C ILE A 476 -6.12 -5.72 29.08
N LEU A 477 -5.77 -6.94 28.67
CA LEU A 477 -4.40 -7.46 28.72
C LEU A 477 -3.41 -6.54 27.97
N MET A 478 -3.81 -5.99 26.82
CA MET A 478 -2.99 -5.05 26.06
C MET A 478 -2.55 -3.84 26.91
N LYS A 479 -3.45 -3.27 27.72
CA LYS A 479 -3.12 -2.14 28.61
C LYS A 479 -2.17 -2.58 29.72
N GLN A 480 -2.42 -3.72 30.35
CA GLN A 480 -1.56 -4.28 31.40
C GLN A 480 -0.12 -4.46 30.91
N ILE A 481 0.06 -5.11 29.77
CA ILE A 481 1.38 -5.29 29.14
C ILE A 481 2.04 -3.95 28.83
N SER A 482 1.26 -2.95 28.39
CA SER A 482 1.80 -1.61 28.12
C SER A 482 2.39 -0.97 29.39
N ASP A 483 1.68 -1.04 30.52
CA ASP A 483 2.13 -0.49 31.81
C ASP A 483 3.39 -1.20 32.34
N GLU A 484 3.45 -2.52 32.18
CA GLU A 484 4.60 -3.32 32.61
C GLU A 484 5.84 -3.06 31.73
N ILE A 485 5.65 -2.91 30.41
CA ILE A 485 6.74 -2.54 29.49
C ILE A 485 7.23 -1.12 29.74
N VAL A 486 6.35 -0.17 30.08
CA VAL A 486 6.75 1.18 30.51
C VAL A 486 7.66 1.09 31.73
N SER A 487 7.27 0.31 32.73
CA SER A 487 8.03 0.11 33.96
C SER A 487 9.38 -0.57 33.69
N LEU A 488 9.39 -1.62 32.86
CA LEU A 488 10.61 -2.31 32.41
C LEU A 488 11.56 -1.36 31.69
N THR A 489 11.07 -0.57 30.74
CA THR A 489 11.89 0.37 29.96
C THR A 489 12.52 1.45 30.84
N ALA A 490 11.77 1.96 31.81
CA ALA A 490 12.27 2.92 32.79
C ALA A 490 13.39 2.33 33.68
N ARG A 491 13.29 1.06 34.10
CA ARG A 491 14.34 0.38 34.90
C ARG A 491 15.68 0.33 34.18
N TYR A 492 15.67 0.23 32.86
CA TYR A 492 16.85 0.18 32.00
C TYR A 492 17.32 1.58 31.53
N GLY A 493 16.74 2.67 32.05
CA GLY A 493 17.11 4.04 31.67
C GLY A 493 16.74 4.39 30.22
N GLY A 494 15.76 3.70 29.65
CA GLY A 494 15.32 3.87 28.27
C GLY A 494 14.18 4.87 28.08
N LEU A 495 13.72 4.96 26.84
CA LEU A 495 12.58 5.75 26.37
C LEU A 495 11.56 4.84 25.69
N LEU A 496 10.28 5.17 25.84
CA LEU A 496 9.17 4.40 25.27
C LEU A 496 8.93 4.68 23.76
N TRP A 497 9.48 5.79 23.25
CA TRP A 497 9.31 6.26 21.87
C TRP A 497 10.65 6.79 21.33
N GLY A 498 11.31 5.98 20.50
CA GLY A 498 12.56 6.35 19.83
C GLY A 498 12.34 7.05 18.48
N GLU A 499 11.33 6.65 17.70
CA GLU A 499 11.13 7.14 16.33
C GLU A 499 9.65 7.26 15.86
N HIS A 500 8.70 6.62 16.54
CA HIS A 500 7.30 6.50 16.10
C HIS A 500 6.37 7.60 16.65
N GLY A 501 6.83 8.41 17.60
CA GLY A 501 6.02 9.40 18.32
C GLY A 501 5.19 8.79 19.46
N LYS A 502 4.56 9.66 20.26
CA LYS A 502 3.76 9.31 21.45
C LYS A 502 2.32 8.96 21.11
N GLY A 503 1.62 9.82 20.38
CA GLY A 503 0.22 9.60 20.02
C GLY A 503 -0.69 9.31 21.23
N PHE A 504 -1.24 8.09 21.29
CA PHE A 504 -2.12 7.61 22.37
C PHE A 504 -1.37 7.06 23.60
N ARG A 505 -0.03 7.01 23.53
CA ARG A 505 0.84 6.68 24.68
C ARG A 505 1.21 7.93 25.49
N ALA A 506 0.55 9.06 25.20
CA ALA A 506 0.84 10.36 25.76
C ALA A 506 0.67 10.43 27.28
N GLU A 507 -0.21 9.60 27.84
CA GLU A 507 -0.43 9.47 29.29
C GLU A 507 0.86 9.19 30.08
N TYR A 508 1.86 8.55 29.47
CA TYR A 508 3.13 8.24 30.15
C TYR A 508 4.13 9.40 30.13
N SER A 509 3.86 10.48 29.38
CA SER A 509 4.79 11.62 29.22
C SER A 509 5.27 12.21 30.55
N PRO A 510 4.40 12.47 31.55
CA PRO A 510 4.86 13.05 32.83
C PRO A 510 5.94 12.22 33.53
N ALA A 511 5.86 10.89 33.44
CA ALA A 511 6.81 10.00 34.10
C ALA A 511 8.22 10.07 33.46
N PHE A 512 8.28 10.15 32.12
CA PHE A 512 9.55 10.20 31.39
C PHE A 512 10.24 11.57 31.47
N PHE A 513 9.49 12.68 31.49
CA PHE A 513 10.08 14.02 31.61
C PHE A 513 10.32 14.43 33.07
N GLY A 514 9.54 13.90 34.02
CA GLY A 514 9.48 14.43 35.38
C GLY A 514 8.62 15.70 35.46
N SER A 515 8.20 16.07 36.67
CA SER A 515 7.25 17.17 36.91
C SER A 515 7.73 18.51 36.34
N ILE A 516 8.99 18.87 36.59
CA ILE A 516 9.56 20.16 36.18
C ILE A 516 9.60 20.29 34.67
N LEU A 517 10.27 19.36 33.96
CA LEU A 517 10.38 19.45 32.51
C LEU A 517 9.04 19.27 31.81
N TYR A 518 8.12 18.47 32.37
CA TYR A 518 6.77 18.35 31.83
C TYR A 518 6.03 19.69 31.89
N GLU A 519 6.14 20.45 33.00
CA GLU A 519 5.60 21.80 33.05
C GLU A 519 6.22 22.75 32.01
N GLU A 520 7.53 22.63 31.74
CA GLU A 520 8.16 23.42 30.67
C GLU A 520 7.58 23.11 29.29
N LEU A 521 7.25 21.84 29.00
CA LEU A 521 6.51 21.50 27.79
C LEU A 521 5.15 22.22 27.74
N ARG A 522 4.43 22.28 28.86
CA ARG A 522 3.14 22.96 28.96
C ARG A 522 3.27 24.48 28.76
N ARG A 523 4.34 25.10 29.27
CA ARG A 523 4.65 26.52 29.04
C ARG A 523 4.94 26.80 27.57
N ILE A 524 5.75 25.95 26.93
CA ILE A 524 6.03 26.03 25.49
C ILE A 524 4.73 25.86 24.69
N LYS A 525 3.92 24.83 24.97
CA LYS A 525 2.62 24.62 24.32
C LYS A 525 1.71 25.84 24.44
N ALA A 526 1.65 26.49 25.62
CA ALA A 526 0.86 27.70 25.83
C ALA A 526 1.31 28.90 25.00
N ALA A 527 2.61 29.01 24.68
CA ALA A 527 3.12 30.08 23.83
C ALA A 527 2.68 29.95 22.36
N PHE A 528 2.47 28.72 21.89
CA PHE A 528 2.04 28.43 20.51
C PHE A 528 0.52 28.28 20.37
N ASP A 529 -0.12 27.61 21.31
CA ASP A 529 -1.54 27.20 21.24
C ASP A 529 -2.16 27.23 22.65
N PRO A 530 -2.46 28.44 23.17
CA PRO A 530 -2.96 28.63 24.54
C PRO A 530 -4.33 27.97 24.78
N ASP A 531 -5.16 27.86 23.75
CA ASP A 531 -6.51 27.30 23.83
C ASP A 531 -6.54 25.78 23.56
N ASN A 532 -5.37 25.14 23.39
CA ASN A 532 -5.23 23.70 23.15
C ASN A 532 -6.01 23.17 21.91
N ARG A 533 -5.99 23.92 20.82
CA ARG A 533 -6.76 23.64 19.61
C ARG A 533 -6.00 22.84 18.55
N LEU A 534 -4.68 22.78 18.62
CA LEU A 534 -3.82 22.01 17.70
C LEU A 534 -3.47 20.63 18.26
N ASN A 535 -3.97 19.60 17.57
CA ASN A 535 -3.84 18.17 17.87
C ASN A 535 -3.86 17.82 19.38
N PRO A 536 -4.95 18.15 20.09
CA PRO A 536 -5.01 17.99 21.54
C PRO A 536 -4.81 16.55 22.00
N GLY A 537 -4.19 16.40 23.18
CA GLY A 537 -4.05 15.11 23.89
C GLY A 537 -2.84 14.26 23.50
N LYS A 538 -1.88 14.75 22.69
CA LYS A 538 -0.73 13.97 22.19
C LYS A 538 0.59 14.16 22.93
N ILE A 539 1.01 15.41 23.17
CA ILE A 539 2.29 15.71 23.85
C ILE A 539 2.06 16.18 25.28
N CYS A 540 1.39 17.33 25.42
CA CYS A 540 0.98 17.92 26.70
C CYS A 540 -0.11 18.97 26.44
N PRO A 541 -0.97 19.30 27.43
CA PRO A 541 -1.86 20.45 27.34
C PRO A 541 -1.07 21.75 27.64
N PRO A 542 -1.56 22.93 27.23
CA PRO A 542 -0.94 24.19 27.62
C PRO A 542 -1.01 24.43 29.14
N MET A 543 -0.11 25.27 29.64
CA MET A 543 -0.12 25.71 31.04
C MET A 543 -1.46 26.40 31.37
N GLY A 544 -2.04 26.10 32.53
CA GLY A 544 -3.33 26.65 32.95
C GLY A 544 -4.57 25.93 32.40
N VAL A 545 -4.40 25.01 31.44
CA VAL A 545 -5.48 24.16 30.92
C VAL A 545 -5.29 22.73 31.43
N ASP A 546 -6.31 22.19 32.09
CA ASP A 546 -6.35 20.79 32.54
C ASP A 546 -7.17 19.95 31.55
N ALA A 547 -6.53 19.60 30.43
CA ALA A 547 -7.13 18.76 29.40
C ALA A 547 -6.58 17.32 29.47
N PRO A 548 -7.42 16.31 29.24
CA PRO A 548 -7.00 14.91 29.32
C PRO A 548 -6.03 14.56 28.19
N MET A 549 -5.03 13.73 28.54
CA MET A 549 -4.15 13.10 27.55
C MET A 549 -4.83 11.88 26.93
N MET A 550 -4.48 11.59 25.68
CA MET A 550 -4.88 10.36 25.02
C MET A 550 -4.22 9.17 25.73
N LYS A 551 -4.99 8.09 25.86
CA LYS A 551 -4.62 6.91 26.63
C LYS A 551 -4.57 5.67 25.75
N VAL A 552 -3.77 4.70 26.16
CA VAL A 552 -3.60 3.42 25.47
C VAL A 552 -4.89 2.58 25.52
N ASP A 553 -5.72 2.79 26.53
CA ASP A 553 -7.01 2.12 26.68
C ASP A 553 -8.17 2.80 25.94
N ALA A 554 -7.92 3.89 25.18
CA ALA A 554 -8.93 4.53 24.35
C ALA A 554 -9.58 3.57 23.33
N VAL A 555 -10.72 3.97 22.76
CA VAL A 555 -11.51 3.13 21.86
C VAL A 555 -10.68 2.66 20.67
N LYS A 556 -10.64 1.34 20.48
CA LYS A 556 -9.91 0.70 19.38
C LYS A 556 -10.86 0.32 18.26
N ARG A 557 -10.28 0.09 17.08
CA ARG A 557 -10.99 -0.42 15.92
C ARG A 557 -11.71 -1.75 16.21
N GLY A 558 -11.07 -2.62 17.00
CA GLY A 558 -11.62 -3.92 17.40
C GLY A 558 -12.89 -3.83 18.26
N THR A 559 -13.10 -2.71 18.97
CA THR A 559 -14.33 -2.43 19.72
C THR A 559 -15.53 -2.32 18.79
N TYR A 560 -15.35 -1.76 17.59
CA TYR A 560 -16.40 -1.70 16.57
C TYR A 560 -16.53 -3.02 15.81
N ASP A 561 -15.42 -3.69 15.50
CA ASP A 561 -15.46 -4.94 14.72
C ASP A 561 -16.13 -6.09 15.46
N ARG A 562 -15.98 -6.17 16.80
CA ARG A 562 -16.52 -7.27 17.59
C ARG A 562 -18.04 -7.32 17.59
N THR A 563 -18.71 -6.20 17.27
CA THR A 563 -20.17 -6.19 17.13
C THR A 563 -20.61 -6.94 15.87
N ILE A 564 -19.73 -7.10 14.87
CA ILE A 564 -20.02 -7.85 13.64
C ILE A 564 -19.91 -9.36 13.91
N PRO A 565 -20.95 -10.17 13.61
CA PRO A 565 -20.95 -11.60 13.84
C PRO A 565 -19.79 -12.31 13.13
N ILE A 566 -19.25 -13.37 13.77
CA ILE A 566 -18.05 -14.09 13.28
C ILE A 566 -18.27 -14.67 11.88
N ASN A 567 -19.45 -15.24 11.60
CA ASN A 567 -19.79 -15.76 10.27
C ASN A 567 -19.74 -14.68 9.18
N VAL A 568 -20.20 -13.46 9.50
CA VAL A 568 -20.15 -12.30 8.60
C VAL A 568 -18.70 -11.85 8.40
N ARG A 569 -17.92 -11.74 9.48
CA ARG A 569 -16.48 -11.40 9.41
C ARG A 569 -15.70 -12.39 8.55
N ASN A 570 -15.98 -13.69 8.67
CA ASN A 570 -15.36 -14.73 7.84
C ASN A 570 -15.77 -14.63 6.36
N THR A 571 -17.04 -14.31 6.10
CA THR A 571 -17.57 -14.14 4.73
C THR A 571 -16.98 -12.91 4.03
N PHE A 572 -16.72 -11.85 4.79
CA PHE A 572 -16.13 -10.59 4.33
C PHE A 572 -14.67 -10.42 4.77
N ARG A 573 -13.95 -11.54 4.97
CA ARG A 573 -12.59 -11.55 5.53
C ARG A 573 -11.65 -10.57 4.82
N GLY A 574 -11.71 -10.49 3.50
CA GLY A 574 -10.91 -9.56 2.71
C GLY A 574 -11.04 -8.09 3.11
N ALA A 575 -12.19 -7.64 3.64
CA ALA A 575 -12.36 -6.30 4.18
C ALA A 575 -11.91 -6.21 5.66
N MET A 576 -12.23 -7.23 6.46
CA MET A 576 -11.96 -7.24 7.91
C MET A 576 -10.46 -7.26 8.25
N GLU A 577 -9.62 -7.88 7.41
CA GLU A 577 -8.19 -8.04 7.67
C GLU A 577 -7.39 -6.73 7.56
N CYS A 578 -7.93 -5.68 6.92
CA CYS A 578 -7.22 -4.41 6.74
C CYS A 578 -6.76 -3.81 8.08
N ASN A 579 -5.44 -3.80 8.33
CA ASN A 579 -4.85 -3.22 9.53
C ASN A 579 -4.59 -1.70 9.43
N GLY A 580 -4.71 -1.11 8.24
CA GLY A 580 -4.57 0.34 8.07
C GLY A 580 -3.17 0.83 7.67
N ASN A 581 -2.23 -0.08 7.33
CA ASN A 581 -0.85 0.25 6.95
C ASN A 581 -0.67 1.25 5.80
N GLY A 582 -1.70 1.46 4.99
CA GLY A 582 -1.73 2.51 3.98
C GLY A 582 -0.84 2.25 2.76
N LEU A 583 -0.31 1.04 2.52
CA LEU A 583 0.51 0.74 1.33
C LEU A 583 -0.20 1.10 0.02
N CYS A 584 -1.54 1.09 0.02
CA CYS A 584 -2.35 1.56 -1.08
C CYS A 584 -2.19 3.04 -1.43
N PHE A 585 -1.55 3.85 -0.58
CA PHE A 585 -1.22 5.27 -0.80
C PHE A 585 0.16 5.47 -1.45
N ASN A 586 0.79 4.40 -1.94
CA ASN A 586 2.05 4.48 -2.66
C ASN A 586 2.00 5.51 -3.81
N PHE A 587 2.94 6.45 -3.82
CA PHE A 587 3.04 7.51 -4.82
C PHE A 587 3.39 6.99 -6.23
N ASP A 588 4.12 5.86 -6.31
CA ASP A 588 4.66 5.37 -7.57
C ASP A 588 3.54 4.95 -8.53
N VAL A 589 3.34 5.73 -9.58
CA VAL A 589 2.34 5.51 -10.63
C VAL A 589 2.54 4.22 -11.44
N LYS A 590 3.75 3.63 -11.39
CA LYS A 590 4.06 2.36 -12.05
C LYS A 590 3.59 1.16 -11.24
N SER A 591 3.34 1.32 -9.94
CA SER A 591 2.73 0.27 -9.12
C SER A 591 1.26 0.03 -9.53
N PRO A 592 0.86 -1.21 -9.88
CA PRO A 592 -0.53 -1.54 -10.24
C PRO A 592 -1.55 -1.29 -9.12
N MET A 593 -1.13 -1.25 -7.85
CA MET A 593 -2.05 -1.09 -6.74
C MET A 593 -2.59 0.33 -6.61
N CYS A 594 -3.88 0.36 -6.91
CA CYS A 594 -4.92 1.38 -6.84
C CYS A 594 -4.84 2.60 -7.76
N PRO A 595 -4.97 2.39 -9.09
CA PRO A 595 -4.94 3.47 -10.07
C PRO A 595 -6.08 4.48 -9.89
N SER A 596 -7.27 4.06 -9.44
CA SER A 596 -8.39 4.99 -9.23
C SER A 596 -8.17 5.96 -8.08
N MET A 597 -7.41 5.58 -7.04
CA MET A 597 -6.99 6.53 -6.00
C MET A 597 -5.93 7.47 -6.55
N LYS A 598 -4.94 6.97 -7.30
CA LYS A 598 -3.86 7.80 -7.85
C LYS A 598 -4.37 8.90 -8.79
N VAL A 599 -5.40 8.62 -9.58
CA VAL A 599 -5.99 9.61 -10.50
C VAL A 599 -6.95 10.57 -9.79
N SER A 600 -7.78 10.09 -8.86
CA SER A 600 -8.78 10.92 -8.16
C SER A 600 -8.23 11.66 -6.94
N GLN A 601 -7.14 11.16 -6.38
CA GLN A 601 -6.53 11.59 -5.11
C GLN A 601 -7.48 11.46 -3.89
N GLN A 602 -8.57 10.68 -4.03
CA GLN A 602 -9.55 10.46 -2.96
C GLN A 602 -9.31 9.12 -2.25
N ARG A 603 -9.17 9.16 -0.92
CA ARG A 603 -8.85 7.98 -0.11
C ARG A 603 -10.00 6.96 -0.07
N ILE A 604 -11.25 7.36 -0.30
CA ILE A 604 -12.41 6.43 -0.46
C ILE A 604 -12.18 5.43 -1.59
N HIS A 605 -11.40 5.81 -2.60
CA HIS A 605 -11.07 4.95 -3.74
C HIS A 605 -9.80 4.12 -3.52
N SER A 606 -9.27 4.01 -2.31
CA SER A 606 -8.16 3.10 -1.96
C SER A 606 -8.67 1.76 -1.40
N PRO A 607 -7.88 0.66 -1.46
CA PRO A 607 -8.16 -0.56 -0.69
C PRO A 607 -8.47 -0.31 0.79
N LYS A 608 -7.69 0.55 1.47
CA LYS A 608 -7.94 0.91 2.87
C LYS A 608 -9.32 1.55 3.03
N GLY A 609 -9.63 2.59 2.26
CA GLY A 609 -10.92 3.28 2.31
C GLY A 609 -12.09 2.33 2.03
N ARG A 610 -12.00 1.52 0.96
CA ARG A 610 -13.01 0.53 0.61
C ARG A 610 -13.25 -0.51 1.70
N ALA A 611 -12.18 -1.02 2.31
CA ALA A 611 -12.29 -1.95 3.43
C ALA A 611 -12.97 -1.28 4.63
N THR A 612 -12.56 -0.06 5.01
CA THR A 612 -13.18 0.70 6.11
C THR A 612 -14.67 0.92 5.89
N LEU A 613 -15.10 1.34 4.69
CA LEU A 613 -16.51 1.59 4.39
C LEU A 613 -17.35 0.31 4.42
N VAL A 614 -16.82 -0.81 3.91
CA VAL A 614 -17.52 -2.10 3.97
C VAL A 614 -17.61 -2.60 5.41
N ARG A 615 -16.56 -2.45 6.22
CA ARG A 615 -16.58 -2.80 7.65
C ARG A 615 -17.66 -2.02 8.39
N GLU A 616 -17.70 -0.71 8.18
CA GLU A 616 -18.72 0.14 8.79
C GLU A 616 -20.12 -0.20 8.31
N TRP A 617 -20.28 -0.50 7.02
CA TRP A 617 -21.54 -0.94 6.46
C TRP A 617 -22.05 -2.24 7.10
N LEU A 618 -21.16 -3.23 7.30
CA LEU A 618 -21.50 -4.49 7.99
C LEU A 618 -21.88 -4.25 9.46
N ARG A 619 -21.18 -3.34 10.14
CA ARG A 619 -21.48 -2.94 11.53
C ARG A 619 -22.89 -2.36 11.63
N LEU A 620 -23.20 -1.36 10.79
CA LEU A 620 -24.51 -0.69 10.76
C LEU A 620 -25.65 -1.64 10.36
N LEU A 621 -25.41 -2.59 9.45
CA LEU A 621 -26.38 -3.65 9.15
C LEU A 621 -26.64 -4.56 10.34
N THR A 622 -25.59 -4.92 11.08
CA THR A 622 -25.70 -5.75 12.27
C THR A 622 -26.49 -5.03 13.37
N GLU A 623 -26.26 -3.74 13.58
CA GLU A 623 -27.02 -2.93 14.55
C GLU A 623 -28.53 -2.91 14.25
N GLN A 624 -28.91 -3.05 12.98
CA GLN A 624 -30.30 -3.19 12.54
C GLN A 624 -30.82 -4.64 12.55
N GLY A 625 -30.05 -5.59 13.11
CA GLY A 625 -30.42 -7.01 13.21
C GLY A 625 -30.36 -7.78 11.89
N VAL A 626 -29.58 -7.31 10.91
CA VAL A 626 -29.51 -7.92 9.58
C VAL A 626 -28.21 -8.70 9.39
N ASP A 627 -28.34 -9.99 9.08
CA ASP A 627 -27.22 -10.84 8.64
C ASP A 627 -27.12 -10.88 7.10
N PRO A 628 -26.05 -10.29 6.51
CA PRO A 628 -25.82 -10.30 5.06
C PRO A 628 -25.71 -11.71 4.45
N THR A 629 -25.25 -12.70 5.22
CA THR A 629 -25.07 -14.08 4.74
C THR A 629 -26.41 -14.79 4.54
N LEU A 630 -27.34 -14.62 5.48
CA LEU A 630 -28.72 -15.12 5.36
C LEU A 630 -29.47 -14.41 4.23
N LEU A 631 -29.23 -13.10 4.05
CA LEU A 631 -29.81 -12.36 2.93
C LEU A 631 -29.36 -12.91 1.59
N LYS A 632 -28.08 -13.27 1.43
CA LYS A 632 -27.56 -13.88 0.20
C LYS A 632 -28.25 -15.22 -0.09
N GLN A 633 -28.33 -16.10 0.90
CA GLN A 633 -29.04 -17.38 0.75
C GLN A 633 -30.50 -17.17 0.32
N GLY A 634 -31.17 -16.20 0.94
CA GLY A 634 -32.53 -15.81 0.56
C GLY A 634 -32.65 -15.24 -0.86
N LEU A 635 -31.62 -14.58 -1.39
CA LEU A 635 -31.60 -14.08 -2.78
C LEU A 635 -31.44 -15.22 -3.80
N GLU A 636 -30.68 -16.26 -3.47
CA GLU A 636 -30.48 -17.43 -4.34
C GLU A 636 -31.75 -18.29 -4.47
N GLN A 637 -32.58 -18.31 -3.41
CA GLN A 637 -33.76 -19.17 -3.32
C GLN A 637 -35.07 -18.47 -3.74
N LYS A 638 -35.13 -17.12 -3.71
CA LYS A 638 -36.37 -16.38 -4.00
C LYS A 638 -36.66 -16.26 -5.50
N ARG A 639 -37.88 -16.64 -5.90
CA ARG A 639 -38.45 -16.29 -7.22
C ARG A 639 -38.82 -14.80 -7.26
N PRO A 640 -38.74 -14.13 -8.44
CA PRO A 640 -39.20 -12.75 -8.59
C PRO A 640 -40.65 -12.61 -8.14
N SER A 641 -40.96 -11.63 -7.29
CA SER A 641 -42.33 -11.33 -6.84
C SER A 641 -42.72 -9.89 -7.20
N LEU A 642 -44.00 -9.67 -7.50
CA LEU A 642 -44.56 -8.35 -7.80
C LEU A 642 -44.30 -7.34 -6.66
N ARG A 643 -44.49 -7.79 -5.42
CA ARG A 643 -44.20 -6.98 -4.22
C ARG A 643 -42.74 -6.54 -4.16
N GLY A 644 -41.79 -7.44 -4.40
CA GLY A 644 -40.37 -7.11 -4.41
C GLY A 644 -39.99 -6.13 -5.52
N LEU A 645 -40.66 -6.20 -6.67
CA LEU A 645 -40.46 -5.23 -7.77
C LEU A 645 -40.99 -3.83 -7.42
N ILE A 646 -42.15 -3.76 -6.76
CA ILE A 646 -42.73 -2.49 -6.28
C ILE A 646 -41.81 -1.83 -5.25
N GLU A 647 -41.38 -2.58 -4.23
CA GLU A 647 -40.47 -2.08 -3.18
C GLU A 647 -39.15 -1.57 -3.78
N LYS A 648 -38.58 -2.30 -4.74
CA LYS A 648 -37.34 -1.92 -5.43
C LYS A 648 -37.51 -0.65 -6.28
N THR A 649 -38.66 -0.50 -6.94
CA THR A 649 -39.01 0.72 -7.68
C THR A 649 -39.10 1.92 -6.76
N HIS A 650 -39.83 1.79 -5.66
CA HIS A 650 -39.94 2.84 -4.66
C HIS A 650 -38.55 3.25 -4.11
N ASN A 651 -37.73 2.29 -3.67
CA ASN A 651 -36.41 2.57 -3.11
C ASN A 651 -35.47 3.25 -4.12
N SER A 652 -35.49 2.82 -5.38
CA SER A 652 -34.63 3.39 -6.43
C SER A 652 -35.05 4.82 -6.79
N TRP A 653 -36.35 5.10 -6.73
CA TRP A 653 -36.89 6.43 -6.96
C TRP A 653 -36.60 7.39 -5.80
N GLN A 654 -36.70 6.93 -4.55
CA GLN A 654 -36.30 7.73 -3.39
C GLN A 654 -34.80 8.07 -3.41
N ALA A 655 -33.95 7.09 -3.74
CA ALA A 655 -32.51 7.34 -3.91
C ALA A 655 -32.23 8.38 -5.00
N TRP A 656 -32.97 8.35 -6.11
CA TRP A 656 -32.86 9.36 -7.17
C TRP A 656 -33.30 10.76 -6.71
N ARG A 657 -34.24 10.86 -5.76
CA ARG A 657 -34.65 12.12 -5.12
C ARG A 657 -33.67 12.64 -4.07
N GLY A 658 -32.56 11.94 -3.81
CA GLY A 658 -31.54 12.34 -2.84
C GLY A 658 -31.79 11.84 -1.42
N GLU A 659 -32.62 10.81 -1.23
CA GLU A 659 -32.76 10.17 0.08
C GLU A 659 -31.42 9.58 0.54
N TYR A 660 -30.93 10.04 1.70
CA TYR A 660 -29.65 9.58 2.24
C TYR A 660 -29.70 8.10 2.65
N ASP A 661 -28.74 7.32 2.15
CA ASP A 661 -28.43 5.96 2.59
C ASP A 661 -26.90 5.77 2.49
N PHE A 662 -26.26 5.41 3.60
CA PHE A 662 -24.81 5.17 3.62
C PHE A 662 -24.36 4.11 2.60
N SER A 663 -25.24 3.17 2.23
CA SER A 663 -24.99 2.19 1.16
C SER A 663 -24.65 2.84 -0.19
N HIS A 664 -25.09 4.08 -0.45
CA HIS A 664 -24.73 4.83 -1.66
C HIS A 664 -23.27 5.27 -1.64
N GLU A 665 -22.75 5.72 -0.51
CA GLU A 665 -21.34 6.09 -0.34
C GLU A 665 -20.42 4.86 -0.48
N VAL A 666 -20.81 3.73 0.11
CA VAL A 666 -20.10 2.45 -0.07
C VAL A 666 -20.10 2.03 -1.55
N LYS A 667 -21.24 2.18 -2.24
CA LYS A 667 -21.38 1.88 -3.67
C LYS A 667 -20.54 2.80 -4.53
N GLU A 668 -20.37 4.07 -4.17
CA GLU A 668 -19.48 4.99 -4.86
C GLU A 668 -18.01 4.52 -4.76
N ALA A 669 -17.54 4.24 -3.54
CA ALA A 669 -16.20 3.73 -3.31
C ALA A 669 -15.93 2.43 -4.09
N MET A 670 -16.89 1.50 -4.10
CA MET A 670 -16.83 0.25 -4.88
C MET A 670 -16.84 0.48 -6.39
N SER A 671 -17.58 1.48 -6.87
CA SER A 671 -17.71 1.78 -8.29
C SER A 671 -16.38 2.23 -8.93
N GLY A 672 -15.49 2.83 -8.14
CA GLY A 672 -14.14 3.20 -8.57
C GLY A 672 -13.14 2.03 -8.64
N CYS A 673 -13.50 0.82 -8.21
CA CYS A 673 -12.59 -0.33 -8.27
C CYS A 673 -12.57 -0.94 -9.69
N LEU A 674 -11.36 -1.08 -10.24
CA LEU A 674 -11.09 -1.66 -11.56
C LEU A 674 -11.08 -3.21 -11.58
N ALA A 675 -11.22 -3.86 -10.41
CA ALA A 675 -11.15 -5.32 -10.28
C ALA A 675 -9.84 -5.97 -10.77
N CYS A 676 -8.69 -5.27 -10.70
CA CYS A 676 -7.39 -5.77 -11.15
C CYS A 676 -6.69 -6.75 -10.18
N LYS A 677 -7.24 -6.98 -8.99
CA LYS A 677 -6.67 -7.83 -7.92
C LYS A 677 -5.26 -7.43 -7.42
N ALA A 678 -4.72 -6.27 -7.82
CA ALA A 678 -3.43 -5.76 -7.30
C ALA A 678 -3.35 -5.74 -5.76
N CYS A 679 -4.47 -5.44 -5.07
CA CYS A 679 -4.51 -5.42 -3.62
C CYS A 679 -4.43 -6.78 -2.94
N SER A 680 -4.85 -7.89 -3.59
CA SER A 680 -4.84 -9.21 -2.95
C SER A 680 -3.45 -9.84 -2.91
N THR A 681 -2.50 -9.34 -3.72
CA THR A 681 -1.12 -9.86 -3.74
C THR A 681 -0.07 -8.82 -3.30
N GLN A 682 -0.21 -7.55 -3.70
CA GLN A 682 0.80 -6.52 -3.36
C GLN A 682 0.61 -5.95 -1.96
N CYS A 683 -0.61 -5.96 -1.42
CA CYS A 683 -0.81 -5.63 -0.02
C CYS A 683 -0.24 -6.76 0.84
N PRO A 684 0.62 -6.47 1.83
CA PRO A 684 1.16 -7.53 2.70
C PRO A 684 0.05 -8.25 3.49
N ILE A 685 -1.10 -7.58 3.68
CA ILE A 685 -2.29 -8.11 4.36
C ILE A 685 -3.24 -8.85 3.40
N LYS A 686 -2.94 -8.84 2.09
CA LYS A 686 -3.69 -9.58 1.05
C LYS A 686 -5.19 -9.24 1.01
N ILE A 687 -5.53 -7.96 1.14
CA ILE A 687 -6.92 -7.44 1.05
C ILE A 687 -7.50 -7.70 -0.34
N ASP A 688 -8.66 -8.33 -0.43
CA ASP A 688 -9.34 -8.64 -1.69
C ASP A 688 -10.56 -7.74 -1.93
N VAL A 689 -10.30 -6.53 -2.40
CA VAL A 689 -11.36 -5.57 -2.79
C VAL A 689 -12.31 -6.15 -3.84
N PRO A 690 -11.83 -6.75 -4.96
CA PRO A 690 -12.74 -7.25 -5.99
C PRO A 690 -13.77 -8.27 -5.48
N SER A 691 -13.39 -9.19 -4.58
CA SER A 691 -14.31 -10.18 -4.00
C SER A 691 -15.39 -9.52 -3.13
N PHE A 692 -15.01 -8.77 -2.09
CA PHE A 692 -16.01 -8.18 -1.20
C PHE A 692 -16.88 -7.13 -1.91
N ARG A 693 -16.34 -6.47 -2.94
CA ARG A 693 -17.11 -5.59 -3.83
C ARG A 693 -18.20 -6.35 -4.56
N ALA A 694 -17.89 -7.53 -5.13
CA ALA A 694 -18.89 -8.32 -5.86
C ALA A 694 -20.02 -8.77 -4.93
N ARG A 695 -19.68 -9.17 -3.70
CA ARG A 695 -20.65 -9.52 -2.63
C ARG A 695 -21.52 -8.33 -2.22
N PHE A 696 -20.89 -7.17 -2.01
CA PHE A 696 -21.62 -5.93 -1.72
C PHE A 696 -22.60 -5.57 -2.86
N LEU A 697 -22.17 -5.62 -4.11
CA LEU A 697 -23.02 -5.29 -5.27
C LEU A 697 -24.22 -6.24 -5.41
N GLU A 698 -24.04 -7.52 -5.12
CA GLU A 698 -25.15 -8.49 -5.11
C GLU A 698 -26.24 -8.09 -4.10
N LEU A 699 -25.82 -7.74 -2.88
CA LEU A 699 -26.72 -7.33 -1.80
C LEU A 699 -27.35 -5.96 -2.04
N TYR A 700 -26.56 -4.97 -2.49
CA TYR A 700 -27.01 -3.62 -2.83
C TYR A 700 -28.11 -3.66 -3.89
N HIS A 701 -27.92 -4.46 -4.95
CA HIS A 701 -28.92 -4.62 -6.00
C HIS A 701 -30.09 -5.55 -5.62
N GLY A 702 -30.06 -6.14 -4.42
CA GLY A 702 -31.26 -6.69 -3.79
C GLY A 702 -32.25 -5.60 -3.35
N ARG A 703 -31.77 -4.39 -3.04
CA ARG A 703 -32.59 -3.22 -2.63
C ARG A 703 -32.84 -2.23 -3.78
N TYR A 704 -31.84 -1.98 -4.63
CA TYR A 704 -31.88 -0.98 -5.69
C TYR A 704 -31.83 -1.57 -7.10
N PHE A 705 -32.44 -0.91 -8.07
CA PHE A 705 -32.35 -1.32 -9.47
C PHE A 705 -30.90 -1.34 -9.95
N ARG A 706 -30.64 -2.37 -10.75
CA ARG A 706 -29.35 -2.54 -11.41
C ARG A 706 -29.42 -1.86 -12.77
N PRO A 707 -28.42 -1.04 -13.15
CA PRO A 707 -28.38 -0.42 -14.46
C PRO A 707 -28.42 -1.45 -15.60
N LEU A 708 -29.10 -1.13 -16.71
CA LEU A 708 -29.21 -2.00 -17.87
C LEU A 708 -27.83 -2.42 -18.42
N ARG A 709 -26.86 -1.50 -18.42
CA ARG A 709 -25.47 -1.80 -18.82
C ARG A 709 -24.85 -2.97 -18.08
N ASP A 710 -25.15 -3.15 -16.80
CA ASP A 710 -24.54 -4.25 -16.03
C ASP A 710 -25.13 -5.59 -16.48
N HIS A 711 -26.41 -5.63 -16.87
CA HIS A 711 -27.02 -6.82 -17.46
C HIS A 711 -26.45 -7.13 -18.85
N ILE A 712 -26.21 -6.11 -19.68
CA ILE A 712 -25.58 -6.26 -20.99
C ILE A 712 -24.16 -6.82 -20.83
N VAL A 713 -23.34 -6.20 -19.97
CA VAL A 713 -21.97 -6.65 -19.70
C VAL A 713 -21.94 -8.08 -19.13
N ALA A 714 -22.80 -8.40 -18.16
CA ALA A 714 -22.84 -9.74 -17.57
C ALA A 714 -23.34 -10.83 -18.55
N SER A 715 -24.06 -10.44 -19.60
CA SER A 715 -24.56 -11.36 -20.63
C SER A 715 -23.66 -11.39 -21.88
N ALA A 716 -22.66 -10.51 -21.96
CA ALA A 716 -21.78 -10.37 -23.13
C ALA A 716 -21.18 -11.71 -23.56
N GLU A 717 -20.68 -12.50 -22.61
CA GLU A 717 -20.07 -13.81 -22.89
C GLU A 717 -21.06 -14.83 -23.50
N SER A 718 -22.37 -14.64 -23.33
CA SER A 718 -23.41 -15.47 -23.94
C SER A 718 -23.98 -14.91 -25.25
N SER A 719 -24.03 -13.58 -25.40
CA SER A 719 -24.57 -12.92 -26.59
C SER A 719 -23.55 -12.77 -27.71
N THR A 720 -22.28 -12.51 -27.38
CA THR A 720 -21.20 -12.28 -28.36
C THR A 720 -21.00 -13.45 -29.32
N PRO A 721 -21.03 -14.74 -28.90
CA PRO A 721 -20.96 -15.87 -29.84
C PRO A 721 -22.08 -15.87 -30.89
N LEU A 722 -23.29 -15.43 -30.51
CA LEU A 722 -24.43 -15.34 -31.43
C LEU A 722 -24.25 -14.18 -32.40
N MET A 723 -23.80 -13.03 -31.91
CA MET A 723 -23.52 -11.85 -32.75
C MET A 723 -22.37 -12.12 -33.75
N ALA A 724 -21.36 -12.90 -33.33
CA ALA A 724 -20.21 -13.27 -34.14
C ALA A 724 -20.55 -14.19 -35.33
N LYS A 725 -21.78 -14.72 -35.44
CA LYS A 725 -22.24 -15.43 -36.65
C LYS A 725 -22.43 -14.50 -37.86
N VAL A 726 -22.73 -13.22 -37.61
CA VAL A 726 -22.95 -12.20 -38.66
C VAL A 726 -22.19 -10.90 -38.31
N PRO A 727 -20.86 -10.95 -38.14
CA PRO A 727 -20.08 -9.87 -37.54
C PRO A 727 -20.12 -8.59 -38.38
N ARG A 728 -20.20 -8.70 -39.71
CA ARG A 728 -20.26 -7.55 -40.62
C ARG A 728 -21.50 -6.70 -40.39
N VAL A 729 -22.65 -7.32 -40.10
CA VAL A 729 -23.91 -6.62 -39.83
C VAL A 729 -23.81 -5.85 -38.52
N PHE A 730 -23.42 -6.52 -37.43
CA PHE A 730 -23.27 -5.87 -36.13
C PHE A 730 -22.20 -4.77 -36.17
N ASN A 731 -21.06 -5.01 -36.81
CA ASN A 731 -20.01 -4.02 -36.95
C ASN A 731 -20.45 -2.81 -37.78
N PHE A 732 -21.27 -3.01 -38.82
CA PHE A 732 -21.84 -1.90 -39.60
C PHE A 732 -22.64 -0.97 -38.69
N PHE A 733 -23.50 -1.51 -37.84
CA PHE A 733 -24.29 -0.74 -36.88
C PHE A 733 -23.42 -0.12 -35.77
N LEU A 734 -22.52 -0.88 -35.14
CA LEU A 734 -21.65 -0.38 -34.05
C LEU A 734 -20.70 0.74 -34.50
N LYS A 735 -20.36 0.82 -35.78
CA LYS A 735 -19.54 1.91 -36.36
C LYS A 735 -20.30 3.21 -36.57
N GLN A 736 -21.64 3.19 -36.60
CA GLN A 736 -22.39 4.40 -36.90
C GLN A 736 -22.32 5.41 -35.74
N PRO A 737 -21.96 6.69 -35.99
CA PRO A 737 -21.84 7.69 -34.93
C PRO A 737 -23.12 7.89 -34.10
N TRP A 738 -24.29 7.81 -34.76
CA TRP A 738 -25.58 7.95 -34.07
C TRP A 738 -25.88 6.77 -33.14
N ILE A 739 -25.40 5.56 -33.44
CA ILE A 739 -25.52 4.38 -32.56
C ILE A 739 -24.59 4.52 -31.36
N GLN A 740 -23.37 4.99 -31.57
CA GLN A 740 -22.41 5.25 -30.49
C GLN A 740 -22.95 6.32 -29.54
N GLU A 741 -23.51 7.40 -30.09
CA GLU A 741 -24.13 8.46 -29.29
C GLU A 741 -25.39 7.98 -28.56
N LEU A 742 -26.22 7.17 -29.21
CA LEU A 742 -27.38 6.53 -28.57
C LEU A 742 -26.94 5.62 -27.41
N SER A 743 -25.94 4.77 -27.62
CA SER A 743 -25.38 3.89 -26.59
C SER A 743 -24.80 4.69 -25.41
N ARG A 744 -24.09 5.79 -25.71
CA ARG A 744 -23.54 6.70 -24.69
C ARG A 744 -24.64 7.32 -23.83
N ARG A 745 -25.74 7.79 -24.45
CA ARG A 745 -26.86 8.44 -23.73
C ARG A 745 -27.76 7.47 -22.98
N THR A 746 -28.06 6.31 -23.57
CA THR A 746 -29.08 5.38 -23.02
C THR A 746 -28.48 4.28 -22.16
N ILE A 747 -27.42 3.61 -22.64
CA ILE A 747 -26.77 2.50 -21.95
C ILE A 747 -25.65 3.03 -21.05
N GLY A 748 -25.01 4.14 -21.43
CA GLY A 748 -23.87 4.71 -20.71
C GLY A 748 -22.55 4.01 -21.04
N MET A 749 -22.43 3.45 -22.26
CA MET A 749 -21.23 2.78 -22.75
C MET A 749 -20.67 3.51 -23.97
N VAL A 750 -19.35 3.52 -24.11
CA VAL A 750 -18.62 4.12 -25.24
C VAL A 750 -17.62 3.14 -25.84
N ASP A 751 -17.22 3.40 -27.08
CA ASP A 751 -16.20 2.65 -27.81
C ASP A 751 -16.42 1.14 -27.74
N LEU A 752 -17.65 0.69 -27.96
CA LEU A 752 -18.00 -0.73 -27.91
C LEU A 752 -17.09 -1.52 -28.87
N PRO A 753 -16.47 -2.62 -28.41
CA PRO A 753 -15.52 -3.36 -29.22
C PRO A 753 -16.21 -3.97 -30.45
N LEU A 754 -15.52 -3.89 -31.58
CA LEU A 754 -15.97 -4.47 -32.85
C LEU A 754 -15.65 -5.95 -32.90
N LEU A 755 -16.56 -6.75 -33.45
CA LEU A 755 -16.35 -8.18 -33.67
C LEU A 755 -15.27 -8.41 -34.73
N SER A 756 -14.49 -9.46 -34.57
CA SER A 756 -13.51 -9.87 -35.56
C SER A 756 -14.19 -10.27 -36.89
N SER A 757 -13.69 -9.71 -37.98
CA SER A 757 -14.09 -10.04 -39.35
C SER A 757 -12.82 -10.00 -40.22
N PRO A 758 -12.22 -11.14 -40.59
CA PRO A 758 -12.75 -12.51 -40.49
C PRO A 758 -12.87 -13.05 -39.04
N THR A 759 -13.82 -13.96 -38.81
CA THR A 759 -14.02 -14.63 -37.51
C THR A 759 -12.96 -15.71 -37.26
N LEU A 760 -12.80 -16.16 -36.01
CA LEU A 760 -11.84 -17.21 -35.68
C LEU A 760 -12.03 -18.50 -36.52
N PRO A 761 -13.25 -19.05 -36.68
CA PRO A 761 -13.46 -20.20 -37.57
C PRO A 761 -13.11 -19.93 -39.04
N GLN A 762 -13.29 -18.70 -39.51
CA GLN A 762 -12.91 -18.31 -40.88
C GLN A 762 -11.39 -18.21 -41.04
N GLN A 763 -10.67 -17.74 -40.02
CA GLN A 763 -9.21 -17.64 -40.04
C GLN A 763 -8.51 -19.00 -39.93
N LEU A 764 -9.18 -19.99 -39.31
CA LEU A 764 -8.70 -21.36 -39.16
C LEU A 764 -9.42 -22.34 -40.10
N ALA A 765 -10.07 -21.83 -41.16
CA ALA A 765 -10.80 -22.68 -42.10
C ALA A 765 -9.84 -23.65 -42.79
N GLY A 766 -10.11 -24.95 -42.68
CA GLY A 766 -9.24 -26.01 -43.21
C GLY A 766 -8.02 -26.33 -42.33
N HIS A 767 -7.83 -25.64 -41.20
CA HIS A 767 -6.73 -25.88 -40.28
C HIS A 767 -7.01 -27.06 -39.34
N TYR A 768 -5.97 -27.81 -38.95
CA TYR A 768 -6.09 -28.97 -38.06
C TYR A 768 -6.83 -28.66 -36.75
N ALA A 769 -6.61 -27.45 -36.22
CA ALA A 769 -7.21 -26.96 -34.98
C ALA A 769 -8.75 -27.02 -34.91
N LEU A 770 -9.46 -27.05 -36.04
CA LEU A 770 -10.92 -27.19 -36.08
C LEU A 770 -11.40 -28.59 -36.46
N SER A 771 -10.49 -29.47 -36.89
CA SER A 771 -10.83 -30.77 -37.47
C SER A 771 -11.02 -31.88 -36.43
N THR A 772 -10.43 -31.71 -35.24
CA THR A 772 -10.41 -32.75 -34.18
C THR A 772 -11.42 -32.43 -33.09
N THR A 773 -12.30 -33.40 -32.77
CA THR A 773 -13.30 -33.25 -31.70
C THR A 773 -12.80 -33.79 -30.36
N LEU A 774 -13.43 -33.37 -29.26
CA LEU A 774 -13.09 -33.86 -27.93
C LEU A 774 -13.28 -35.38 -27.81
N GLU A 775 -14.35 -35.93 -28.41
CA GLU A 775 -14.62 -37.37 -28.41
C GLU A 775 -13.56 -38.17 -29.18
N GLN A 776 -12.92 -37.55 -30.18
CA GLN A 776 -11.80 -38.17 -30.89
C GLN A 776 -10.55 -38.19 -30.02
N LEU A 777 -10.24 -37.09 -29.32
CA LEU A 777 -9.10 -37.02 -28.37
C LEU A 777 -9.26 -38.04 -27.22
N GLU A 778 -10.47 -38.19 -26.69
CA GLU A 778 -10.79 -39.18 -25.64
C GLU A 778 -10.51 -40.63 -26.07
N LYS A 779 -10.57 -40.91 -27.37
CA LYS A 779 -10.30 -42.24 -27.94
C LYS A 779 -8.84 -42.45 -28.38
N MET A 780 -8.02 -41.40 -28.42
CA MET A 780 -6.62 -41.51 -28.80
C MET A 780 -5.80 -42.19 -27.69
N GLU A 781 -4.77 -42.95 -28.09
CA GLU A 781 -3.76 -43.47 -27.17
C GLU A 781 -2.89 -42.34 -26.61
N GLN A 782 -2.33 -42.54 -25.41
CA GLN A 782 -1.59 -41.52 -24.69
C GLN A 782 -0.41 -40.93 -25.48
N ALA A 783 0.36 -41.77 -26.19
CA ALA A 783 1.51 -41.32 -26.98
C ALA A 783 1.13 -40.29 -28.07
N HIS A 784 -0.05 -40.44 -28.67
CA HIS A 784 -0.55 -39.48 -29.66
C HIS A 784 -1.09 -38.20 -28.99
N ARG A 785 -1.58 -38.29 -27.75
CA ARG A 785 -2.07 -37.12 -27.00
C ARG A 785 -0.96 -36.14 -26.65
N ASP A 786 0.26 -36.64 -26.41
CA ASP A 786 1.42 -35.83 -26.04
C ASP A 786 1.90 -34.90 -27.18
N GLU A 787 1.48 -35.17 -28.42
CA GLU A 787 1.72 -34.28 -29.57
C GLU A 787 0.74 -33.08 -29.63
N HIS A 788 -0.28 -33.01 -28.77
CA HIS A 788 -1.36 -32.04 -28.89
C HIS A 788 -1.27 -30.92 -27.85
N VAL A 789 -1.86 -29.78 -28.17
CA VAL A 789 -2.06 -28.66 -27.25
C VAL A 789 -3.48 -28.14 -27.38
N LEU A 790 -4.19 -28.03 -26.26
CA LEU A 790 -5.58 -27.60 -26.24
C LEU A 790 -5.67 -26.09 -26.03
N ILE A 791 -6.26 -25.38 -26.98
CA ILE A 791 -6.47 -23.93 -26.91
C ILE A 791 -7.82 -23.68 -26.23
N VAL A 792 -7.77 -23.13 -25.02
CA VAL A 792 -8.96 -22.74 -24.25
C VAL A 792 -9.44 -21.38 -24.75
N GLN A 793 -10.62 -21.34 -25.37
CA GLN A 793 -11.21 -20.10 -25.88
C GLN A 793 -11.66 -19.16 -24.77
N ASP A 794 -11.42 -17.86 -24.95
CA ASP A 794 -11.99 -16.80 -24.13
C ASP A 794 -12.86 -15.84 -24.96
N PRO A 795 -13.87 -15.19 -24.35
CA PRO A 795 -14.86 -14.41 -25.10
C PRO A 795 -14.29 -13.15 -25.74
N PHE A 796 -13.15 -12.65 -25.29
CA PHE A 796 -12.60 -11.40 -25.79
C PHE A 796 -11.65 -11.63 -26.95
N THR A 797 -10.68 -12.53 -26.78
CA THR A 797 -9.74 -12.86 -27.86
C THR A 797 -10.42 -13.66 -28.95
N SER A 798 -11.34 -14.58 -28.67
CA SER A 798 -11.95 -15.41 -29.72
C SER A 798 -12.91 -14.65 -30.63
N TYR A 799 -13.54 -13.57 -30.14
CA TYR A 799 -14.59 -12.85 -30.86
C TYR A 799 -14.28 -11.38 -31.19
N TYR A 800 -13.45 -10.68 -30.41
CA TYR A 800 -13.05 -9.30 -30.71
C TYR A 800 -11.61 -9.20 -31.24
N ASP A 801 -10.72 -10.13 -30.89
CA ASP A 801 -9.31 -10.15 -31.30
C ASP A 801 -8.88 -11.53 -31.85
N ALA A 802 -9.72 -12.11 -32.72
CA ALA A 802 -9.63 -13.51 -33.17
C ALA A 802 -8.28 -13.87 -33.77
N LYS A 803 -7.59 -12.87 -34.35
CA LYS A 803 -6.26 -13.05 -34.93
C LYS A 803 -5.25 -13.56 -33.92
N VAL A 804 -5.30 -13.12 -32.66
CA VAL A 804 -4.33 -13.58 -31.64
C VAL A 804 -4.48 -15.07 -31.35
N VAL A 805 -5.72 -15.59 -31.32
CA VAL A 805 -5.98 -17.02 -31.10
C VAL A 805 -5.59 -17.84 -32.33
N ALA A 806 -5.86 -17.33 -33.53
CA ALA A 806 -5.43 -17.96 -34.78
C ALA A 806 -3.89 -18.03 -34.86
N ASP A 807 -3.20 -16.91 -34.59
CA ASP A 807 -1.74 -16.83 -34.57
C ASP A 807 -1.14 -17.74 -33.48
N PHE A 808 -1.85 -17.98 -32.36
CA PHE A 808 -1.42 -18.95 -31.37
C PHE A 808 -1.50 -20.40 -31.90
N ALA A 809 -2.55 -20.76 -32.64
CA ALA A 809 -2.63 -22.07 -33.28
C ALA A 809 -1.48 -22.28 -34.27
N TYR A 810 -1.17 -21.29 -35.09
CA TYR A 810 -0.01 -21.36 -36.00
C TYR A 810 1.33 -21.42 -35.26
N LEU A 811 1.46 -20.73 -34.12
CA LEU A 811 2.65 -20.81 -33.28
C LEU A 811 2.85 -22.22 -32.72
N VAL A 812 1.77 -22.85 -32.23
CA VAL A 812 1.79 -24.23 -31.74
C VAL A 812 2.22 -25.20 -32.84
N GLU A 813 1.65 -25.06 -34.05
CA GLU A 813 2.02 -25.86 -35.22
C GLU A 813 3.49 -25.68 -35.59
N LYS A 814 3.98 -24.44 -35.58
CA LYS A 814 5.38 -24.10 -35.89
C LYS A 814 6.37 -24.67 -34.87
N LEU A 815 5.92 -24.94 -33.64
CA LEU A 815 6.68 -25.60 -32.59
C LEU A 815 6.62 -27.14 -32.68
N GLY A 816 5.93 -27.69 -33.67
CA GLY A 816 5.84 -29.13 -33.91
C GLY A 816 4.68 -29.83 -33.17
N TYR A 817 3.78 -29.07 -32.55
CA TYR A 817 2.61 -29.60 -31.84
C TYR A 817 1.35 -29.44 -32.68
N LYS A 818 0.34 -30.27 -32.40
CA LYS A 818 -0.98 -30.21 -33.03
C LYS A 818 -1.93 -29.36 -32.19
N PRO A 819 -2.27 -28.12 -32.59
CA PRO A 819 -3.24 -27.31 -31.85
C PRO A 819 -4.64 -27.90 -32.00
N VAL A 820 -5.43 -27.89 -30.93
CA VAL A 820 -6.87 -28.20 -30.96
C VAL A 820 -7.65 -27.10 -30.27
N LEU A 821 -8.60 -26.49 -30.98
CA LEU A 821 -9.44 -25.44 -30.42
C LEU A 821 -10.60 -26.07 -29.63
N LEU A 822 -10.62 -25.88 -28.31
CA LEU A 822 -11.72 -26.41 -27.49
C LEU A 822 -13.02 -25.67 -27.73
N PRO A 823 -14.19 -26.31 -27.57
CA PRO A 823 -15.48 -25.63 -27.60
C PRO A 823 -15.53 -24.41 -26.66
N PHE A 824 -16.11 -23.31 -27.14
CA PHE A 824 -16.27 -22.11 -26.32
C PHE A 824 -17.20 -22.37 -25.13
N SER A 825 -16.73 -22.09 -23.92
CA SER A 825 -17.54 -22.03 -22.70
C SER A 825 -17.39 -20.67 -22.03
N PRO A 826 -18.48 -19.99 -21.63
CA PRO A 826 -18.40 -18.74 -20.89
C PRO A 826 -17.54 -18.86 -19.62
N ASN A 827 -16.70 -17.86 -19.36
CA ASN A 827 -15.85 -17.79 -18.19
C ASN A 827 -16.60 -17.23 -16.97
N GLY A 828 -17.49 -16.26 -17.17
CA GLY A 828 -18.27 -15.61 -16.13
C GLY A 828 -17.56 -14.43 -15.44
N LYS A 829 -16.36 -14.03 -15.87
CA LYS A 829 -15.62 -12.90 -15.30
C LYS A 829 -16.46 -11.63 -15.26
N ALA A 830 -17.20 -11.33 -16.33
CA ALA A 830 -18.08 -10.16 -16.37
C ALA A 830 -19.22 -10.25 -15.34
N GLN A 831 -19.74 -11.45 -15.08
CA GLN A 831 -20.77 -11.70 -14.06
C GLN A 831 -20.21 -11.44 -12.66
N HIS A 832 -18.99 -11.93 -12.37
CA HIS A 832 -18.31 -11.69 -11.08
C HIS A 832 -18.05 -10.20 -10.85
N ILE A 833 -17.44 -9.50 -11.82
CA ILE A 833 -17.11 -8.07 -11.71
C ILE A 833 -18.36 -7.21 -11.48
N LYS A 834 -19.51 -7.60 -12.04
CA LYS A 834 -20.77 -6.88 -11.84
C LYS A 834 -21.57 -7.37 -10.62
N GLY A 835 -21.09 -8.37 -9.87
CA GLY A 835 -21.77 -8.87 -8.67
C GLY A 835 -23.05 -9.66 -8.98
N PHE A 836 -23.07 -10.41 -10.09
CA PHE A 836 -24.08 -11.44 -10.37
C PHE A 836 -23.57 -12.79 -9.86
N LEU A 837 -23.28 -12.91 -8.57
CA LEU A 837 -22.56 -14.08 -8.04
C LEU A 837 -23.35 -15.37 -8.22
N SER A 838 -24.67 -15.38 -8.03
CA SER A 838 -25.45 -16.60 -8.29
C SER A 838 -25.39 -17.08 -9.76
N ARG A 839 -25.27 -16.15 -10.72
CA ARG A 839 -25.07 -16.52 -12.15
C ARG A 839 -23.65 -16.99 -12.39
N PHE A 840 -22.68 -16.30 -11.79
CA PHE A 840 -21.27 -16.65 -11.85
C PHE A 840 -21.02 -18.06 -11.32
N THR A 841 -21.57 -18.43 -10.16
CA THR A 841 -21.43 -19.78 -9.58
C THR A 841 -21.92 -20.86 -10.54
N LYS A 842 -23.07 -20.65 -11.21
CA LYS A 842 -23.60 -21.61 -12.20
C LYS A 842 -22.70 -21.72 -13.43
N THR A 843 -22.24 -20.59 -13.96
CA THR A 843 -21.31 -20.54 -15.10
C THR A 843 -19.98 -21.22 -14.74
N ALA A 844 -19.42 -20.87 -13.58
CA ALA A 844 -18.17 -21.41 -13.08
C ALA A 844 -18.26 -22.92 -12.87
N LYS A 845 -19.35 -23.42 -12.27
CA LYS A 845 -19.57 -24.87 -12.12
C LYS A 845 -19.59 -25.58 -13.48
N LYS A 846 -20.40 -25.10 -14.42
CA LYS A 846 -20.50 -25.69 -15.76
C LYS A 846 -19.14 -25.73 -16.48
N THR A 847 -18.40 -24.63 -16.46
CA THR A 847 -17.08 -24.54 -17.10
C THR A 847 -16.04 -25.38 -16.36
N SER A 848 -16.12 -25.45 -15.02
CA SER A 848 -15.29 -26.32 -14.19
C SER A 848 -15.51 -27.79 -14.51
N ASP A 849 -16.76 -28.24 -14.60
CA ASP A 849 -17.10 -29.63 -14.95
C ASP A 849 -16.53 -29.99 -16.33
N PHE A 850 -16.67 -29.08 -17.31
CA PHE A 850 -16.07 -29.24 -18.64
C PHE A 850 -14.54 -29.34 -18.61
N LEU A 851 -13.86 -28.40 -17.96
CA LEU A 851 -12.39 -28.37 -17.91
C LEU A 851 -11.80 -29.53 -17.10
N ASN A 852 -12.51 -30.04 -16.07
CA ASN A 852 -12.07 -31.24 -15.35
C ASN A 852 -12.16 -32.48 -16.25
N ARG A 853 -13.23 -32.64 -17.03
CA ARG A 853 -13.33 -33.72 -18.03
C ARG A 853 -12.18 -33.65 -19.03
N VAL A 854 -11.85 -32.45 -19.52
CA VAL A 854 -10.74 -32.26 -20.45
C VAL A 854 -9.38 -32.55 -19.79
N ALA A 855 -9.21 -32.19 -18.51
CA ALA A 855 -7.97 -32.43 -17.77
C ALA A 855 -7.62 -33.91 -17.63
N GLU A 856 -8.60 -34.83 -17.65
CA GLU A 856 -8.37 -36.29 -17.62
C GLU A 856 -7.58 -36.80 -18.83
N LEU A 857 -7.52 -36.03 -19.92
CA LEU A 857 -6.75 -36.39 -21.11
C LEU A 857 -5.23 -36.22 -20.94
N GLY A 858 -4.79 -35.47 -19.93
CA GLY A 858 -3.36 -35.17 -19.71
C GLY A 858 -2.74 -34.23 -20.75
N ILE A 859 -3.54 -33.63 -21.65
CA ILE A 859 -3.05 -32.72 -22.69
C ILE A 859 -2.97 -31.29 -22.12
N PRO A 860 -1.87 -30.53 -22.33
CA PRO A 860 -1.76 -29.16 -21.86
C PRO A 860 -2.90 -28.26 -22.38
N MET A 861 -3.60 -27.59 -21.46
CA MET A 861 -4.62 -26.58 -21.78
C MET A 861 -4.01 -25.18 -21.66
N VAL A 862 -4.06 -24.39 -22.72
CA VAL A 862 -3.44 -23.07 -22.78
C VAL A 862 -4.47 -22.01 -23.16
N GLY A 863 -4.53 -20.93 -22.38
CA GLY A 863 -5.37 -19.75 -22.66
C GLY A 863 -4.53 -18.51 -22.94
N VAL A 864 -5.10 -17.60 -23.75
CA VAL A 864 -4.40 -16.41 -24.25
C VAL A 864 -4.53 -15.23 -23.28
N ASP A 865 -5.75 -14.82 -22.91
CA ASP A 865 -5.92 -13.62 -22.08
C ASP A 865 -5.67 -13.89 -20.58
N PRO A 866 -4.75 -13.14 -19.93
CA PRO A 866 -4.44 -13.40 -18.53
C PRO A 866 -5.56 -13.14 -17.54
N ALA A 867 -6.45 -12.18 -17.77
CA ALA A 867 -7.54 -11.92 -16.82
C ALA A 867 -8.54 -13.08 -16.76
N LEU A 868 -8.68 -13.83 -17.85
CA LEU A 868 -9.63 -14.94 -17.98
C LEU A 868 -9.02 -16.25 -17.49
N VAL A 869 -7.76 -16.53 -17.83
CA VAL A 869 -7.05 -17.72 -17.33
C VAL A 869 -6.91 -17.67 -15.81
N LEU A 870 -6.52 -16.51 -15.25
CA LEU A 870 -6.35 -16.36 -13.81
C LEU A 870 -7.68 -16.39 -13.05
N CYS A 871 -8.82 -16.14 -13.71
CA CYS A 871 -10.16 -16.30 -13.13
C CYS A 871 -10.42 -17.76 -12.69
N TYR A 872 -9.92 -18.73 -13.45
CA TYR A 872 -10.04 -20.15 -13.12
C TYR A 872 -9.24 -20.56 -11.87
N ARG A 873 -8.20 -19.79 -11.54
CA ARG A 873 -7.27 -20.08 -10.43
C ARG A 873 -7.71 -19.42 -9.13
N ASP A 874 -8.26 -18.22 -9.23
CA ASP A 874 -8.62 -17.38 -8.08
C ASP A 874 -10.13 -17.39 -7.79
N GLU A 875 -10.94 -16.69 -8.59
CA GLU A 875 -12.37 -16.54 -8.31
C GLU A 875 -13.16 -17.86 -8.36
N TYR A 876 -12.77 -18.80 -9.23
CA TYR A 876 -13.39 -20.14 -9.25
C TYR A 876 -13.11 -20.92 -7.97
N LYS A 877 -11.86 -20.83 -7.47
CA LYS A 877 -11.46 -21.48 -6.21
C LYS A 877 -12.20 -20.87 -5.03
N GLU A 878 -12.37 -19.55 -5.02
CA GLU A 878 -13.11 -18.85 -3.97
C GLU A 878 -14.60 -19.24 -3.94
N ILE A 879 -15.27 -19.32 -5.10
CA ILE A 879 -16.73 -19.51 -5.15
C ILE A 879 -17.15 -20.98 -5.11
N LEU A 880 -16.36 -21.90 -5.68
CA LEU A 880 -16.69 -23.33 -5.75
C LEU A 880 -15.99 -24.18 -4.68
N GLY A 881 -14.89 -23.69 -4.09
CA GLY A 881 -14.06 -24.47 -3.17
C GLY A 881 -13.59 -25.79 -3.80
N GLU A 882 -13.77 -26.90 -3.09
CA GLU A 882 -13.41 -28.25 -3.56
C GLU A 882 -14.17 -28.66 -4.84
N GLN A 883 -15.36 -28.11 -5.10
CA GLN A 883 -16.13 -28.41 -6.31
C GLN A 883 -15.50 -27.84 -7.59
N ARG A 884 -14.45 -27.02 -7.48
CA ARG A 884 -13.67 -26.52 -8.63
C ARG A 884 -12.87 -27.64 -9.32
N GLY A 885 -12.57 -28.74 -8.62
CA GLY A 885 -11.72 -29.81 -9.15
C GLY A 885 -10.27 -29.39 -9.41
N LYS A 886 -9.53 -30.20 -10.17
CA LYS A 886 -8.05 -30.14 -10.27
C LYS A 886 -7.52 -29.76 -11.66
N PHE A 887 -8.37 -29.28 -12.57
CA PHE A 887 -7.92 -28.84 -13.90
C PHE A 887 -6.90 -27.68 -13.83
N GLU A 888 -5.99 -27.60 -14.81
CA GLU A 888 -5.03 -26.51 -14.94
C GLU A 888 -5.08 -25.93 -16.35
N VAL A 889 -5.31 -24.61 -16.45
CA VAL A 889 -5.18 -23.87 -17.70
C VAL A 889 -3.97 -22.95 -17.55
N GLN A 890 -2.97 -23.16 -18.40
CA GLN A 890 -1.72 -22.41 -18.44
C GLN A 890 -1.88 -21.14 -19.27
N LEU A 891 -1.09 -20.12 -18.95
CA LEU A 891 -0.85 -19.00 -19.84
C LEU A 891 0.14 -19.42 -20.93
N VAL A 892 0.12 -18.69 -22.05
CA VAL A 892 1.01 -18.94 -23.18
C VAL A 892 2.48 -19.02 -22.75
N HIS A 893 2.96 -18.12 -21.88
CA HIS A 893 4.35 -18.15 -21.42
C HIS A 893 4.67 -19.31 -20.46
N GLU A 894 3.71 -19.73 -19.62
CA GLU A 894 3.90 -20.88 -18.71
C GLU A 894 4.04 -22.18 -19.50
N TRP A 895 3.32 -22.30 -20.62
CA TRP A 895 3.51 -23.42 -21.55
C TRP A 895 4.84 -23.30 -22.31
N LEU A 896 5.09 -22.16 -22.96
CA LEU A 896 6.29 -21.95 -23.81
C LEU A 896 7.61 -22.14 -23.06
N ILE A 897 7.70 -21.72 -21.79
CA ILE A 897 8.94 -21.87 -21.01
C ILE A 897 9.28 -23.35 -20.72
N ASN A 898 8.29 -24.23 -20.72
CA ASN A 898 8.52 -25.66 -20.52
C ASN A 898 8.74 -26.39 -21.86
N THR A 899 8.19 -25.86 -22.95
CA THR A 899 8.26 -26.47 -24.29
C THR A 899 9.53 -26.10 -25.06
N LEU A 900 10.02 -24.87 -24.93
CA LEU A 900 11.20 -24.42 -25.67
C LEU A 900 12.49 -24.94 -25.04
N PRO A 901 13.41 -25.56 -25.81
CA PRO A 901 14.68 -26.05 -25.28
C PRO A 901 15.53 -24.88 -24.73
N GLU A 902 16.38 -25.18 -23.75
CA GLU A 902 17.36 -24.21 -23.29
C GLU A 902 18.42 -23.97 -24.39
N LYS A 903 18.72 -22.71 -24.66
CA LYS A 903 19.74 -22.32 -25.65
C LYS A 903 21.04 -22.02 -24.92
N SER A 904 22.19 -22.42 -25.48
CA SER A 904 23.52 -21.99 -25.01
C SER A 904 23.75 -20.50 -25.33
N ASP A 905 24.36 -19.76 -24.40
CA ASP A 905 24.51 -18.28 -24.37
C ASP A 905 25.22 -17.59 -25.56
N HIS A 906 25.52 -18.29 -26.66
CA HIS A 906 26.53 -17.84 -27.64
C HIS A 906 26.04 -17.20 -28.94
N GLU A 907 24.73 -17.02 -29.18
CA GLU A 907 24.26 -16.31 -30.38
C GLU A 907 22.98 -15.48 -30.13
N GLU A 908 23.16 -14.24 -29.64
CA GLU A 908 22.18 -13.16 -29.83
C GLU A 908 22.26 -12.69 -31.28
N LYS A 909 21.14 -12.77 -32.02
CA LYS A 909 21.09 -12.13 -33.34
C LYS A 909 21.04 -10.62 -33.12
N SER A 910 21.89 -9.86 -33.82
CA SER A 910 21.90 -8.39 -33.83
C SER A 910 20.60 -7.83 -34.44
N GLY A 911 19.49 -7.91 -33.72
CA GLY A 911 18.19 -7.33 -34.07
C GLY A 911 17.69 -6.34 -33.03
N ASP A 912 16.76 -5.47 -33.43
CA ASP A 912 16.15 -4.50 -32.52
C ASP A 912 15.43 -5.19 -31.35
N LYS A 913 15.43 -4.53 -30.19
CA LYS A 913 14.78 -5.02 -28.97
C LYS A 913 13.25 -4.90 -29.05
N TRP A 914 12.57 -5.83 -28.39
CA TRP A 914 11.14 -5.75 -28.09
C TRP A 914 10.90 -5.16 -26.70
N TYR A 915 9.73 -4.54 -26.50
CA TYR A 915 9.37 -3.89 -25.23
C TYR A 915 8.05 -4.43 -24.68
N LEU A 916 8.06 -5.10 -23.53
CA LEU A 916 6.87 -5.69 -22.92
C LEU A 916 6.19 -4.73 -21.95
N PHE A 917 4.93 -4.39 -22.23
CA PHE A 917 4.01 -3.75 -21.29
C PHE A 917 3.12 -4.83 -20.66
N GLY A 918 3.56 -5.34 -19.50
CA GLY A 918 2.91 -6.45 -18.80
C GLY A 918 1.47 -6.15 -18.40
N HIS A 919 0.58 -7.14 -18.53
CA HIS A 919 -0.81 -6.99 -18.12
C HIS A 919 -0.94 -6.92 -16.59
N CYS A 920 -1.68 -5.95 -16.07
CA CYS A 920 -1.70 -5.67 -14.63
C CYS A 920 -2.10 -6.87 -13.75
N THR A 921 -3.06 -7.71 -14.18
CA THR A 921 -3.44 -8.93 -13.44
C THR A 921 -2.36 -10.01 -13.56
N GLU A 922 -1.67 -10.10 -14.70
CA GLU A 922 -0.60 -11.08 -14.95
C GLU A 922 0.60 -10.80 -14.05
N VAL A 923 1.13 -9.57 -14.09
CA VAL A 923 2.27 -9.15 -13.25
C VAL A 923 1.95 -9.22 -11.76
N THR A 924 0.68 -9.01 -11.39
CA THR A 924 0.22 -9.05 -9.99
C THR A 924 0.13 -10.47 -9.43
N MET A 925 -0.45 -11.39 -10.19
CA MET A 925 -0.70 -12.77 -9.74
C MET A 925 0.48 -13.70 -10.05
N LEU A 926 1.27 -13.36 -11.08
CA LEU A 926 2.46 -14.07 -11.53
C LEU A 926 3.63 -13.06 -11.70
N PRO A 927 4.25 -12.58 -10.61
CA PRO A 927 5.37 -11.64 -10.67
C PRO A 927 6.56 -12.07 -11.56
N GLY A 928 6.78 -13.38 -11.73
CA GLY A 928 7.82 -13.93 -12.61
C GLY A 928 7.48 -13.91 -14.10
N SER A 929 6.25 -13.54 -14.49
CA SER A 929 5.78 -13.59 -15.89
C SER A 929 6.63 -12.76 -16.85
N SER A 930 6.97 -11.51 -16.49
CA SER A 930 7.85 -10.66 -17.31
C SER A 930 9.23 -11.28 -17.53
N GLN A 931 9.79 -11.95 -16.52
CA GLN A 931 11.09 -12.61 -16.60
C GLN A 931 10.99 -13.88 -17.46
N GLN A 932 9.90 -14.64 -17.34
CA GLN A 932 9.63 -15.80 -18.19
C GLN A 932 9.51 -15.38 -19.66
N TRP A 933 8.78 -14.30 -19.97
CA TRP A 933 8.75 -13.73 -21.32
C TRP A 933 10.15 -13.34 -21.81
N GLY A 934 10.95 -12.67 -20.97
CA GLY A 934 12.35 -12.35 -21.30
C GLY A 934 13.17 -13.59 -21.66
N LYS A 935 13.09 -14.65 -20.84
CA LYS A 935 13.77 -15.93 -21.09
C LYS A 935 13.30 -16.60 -22.38
N ILE A 936 12.00 -16.56 -22.68
CA ILE A 936 11.43 -17.13 -23.91
C ILE A 936 11.99 -16.43 -25.15
N PHE A 937 12.00 -15.09 -25.16
CA PHE A 937 12.57 -14.32 -26.28
C PHE A 937 14.07 -14.60 -26.42
N HIS A 938 14.80 -14.68 -25.30
CA HIS A 938 16.23 -14.99 -25.29
C HIS A 938 16.53 -16.38 -25.86
N ARG A 939 15.75 -17.42 -25.51
CA ARG A 939 15.85 -18.77 -26.10
C ARG A 939 15.65 -18.79 -27.61
N LEU A 940 15.00 -17.77 -28.17
CA LEU A 940 14.80 -17.60 -29.61
C LEU A 940 15.77 -16.57 -30.24
N GLY A 941 16.79 -16.14 -29.49
CA GLY A 941 17.84 -15.23 -29.95
C GLY A 941 17.41 -13.76 -30.08
N SER A 942 16.33 -13.35 -29.38
CA SER A 942 15.82 -11.97 -29.36
C SER A 942 15.85 -11.39 -27.94
N LYS A 943 15.95 -10.05 -27.84
CA LYS A 943 15.91 -9.34 -26.55
C LYS A 943 14.54 -8.74 -26.29
N LEU A 944 14.06 -8.87 -25.05
CA LEU A 944 12.81 -8.28 -24.57
C LEU A 944 13.06 -7.50 -23.29
N ASP A 945 12.87 -6.18 -23.34
CA ASP A 945 12.98 -5.30 -22.19
C ASP A 945 11.58 -5.12 -21.55
N ASN A 946 11.46 -5.38 -20.25
CA ASN A 946 10.20 -5.20 -19.52
C ASN A 946 10.01 -3.73 -19.11
N ILE A 947 8.92 -3.12 -19.53
CA ILE A 947 8.60 -1.72 -19.22
C ILE A 947 7.75 -1.68 -17.94
N SER A 948 8.27 -0.98 -16.92
CA SER A 948 7.57 -0.79 -15.65
C SER A 948 6.44 0.23 -15.79
N VAL A 949 5.21 -0.26 -15.86
CA VAL A 949 3.96 0.53 -15.97
C VAL A 949 2.88 0.01 -15.03
N GLY A 950 1.97 0.92 -14.64
CA GLY A 950 0.78 0.59 -13.87
C GLY A 950 -0.35 0.00 -14.72
N CYS A 951 -1.60 0.24 -14.31
CA CYS A 951 -2.77 -0.16 -15.10
C CYS A 951 -2.91 0.72 -16.36
N CYS A 952 -3.36 0.14 -17.47
CA CYS A 952 -3.70 0.90 -18.69
C CYS A 952 -4.99 1.75 -18.55
N GLY A 953 -5.76 1.57 -17.47
CA GLY A 953 -7.03 2.26 -17.25
C GLY A 953 -8.28 1.51 -17.72
N MET A 954 -8.14 0.37 -18.41
CA MET A 954 -9.29 -0.37 -18.95
C MET A 954 -9.91 -1.43 -18.06
N ALA A 955 -9.08 -2.20 -17.36
CA ALA A 955 -9.41 -3.37 -16.54
C ALA A 955 -10.88 -3.85 -16.66
N GLY A 956 -11.11 -4.78 -17.59
CA GLY A 956 -12.46 -5.21 -17.95
C GLY A 956 -13.19 -4.15 -18.78
N THR A 957 -14.38 -3.75 -18.32
CA THR A 957 -15.22 -2.75 -19.01
C THR A 957 -15.08 -1.34 -18.45
N TYR A 958 -14.16 -1.09 -17.52
CA TYR A 958 -14.11 0.16 -16.75
C TYR A 958 -14.01 1.39 -17.65
N GLY A 959 -13.08 1.38 -18.61
CA GLY A 959 -12.89 2.50 -19.54
C GLY A 959 -13.88 2.58 -20.70
N HIS A 960 -14.80 1.61 -20.81
CA HIS A 960 -15.95 1.68 -21.72
C HIS A 960 -17.18 2.32 -21.06
N GLU A 961 -17.19 2.50 -19.73
CA GLU A 961 -18.30 3.18 -19.05
C GLU A 961 -18.16 4.69 -19.18
N ASN A 962 -19.20 5.37 -19.70
CA ASN A 962 -19.17 6.81 -19.99
C ASN A 962 -18.73 7.66 -18.80
N LYS A 963 -19.19 7.31 -17.59
CA LYS A 963 -18.85 7.98 -16.33
C LYS A 963 -17.38 7.84 -15.89
N ASN A 964 -16.63 6.92 -16.48
CA ASN A 964 -15.27 6.58 -16.09
C ASN A 964 -14.23 6.98 -17.15
N ILE A 965 -14.64 7.53 -18.30
CA ILE A 965 -13.72 7.82 -19.42
C ILE A 965 -12.56 8.71 -18.96
N GLU A 966 -12.88 9.80 -18.26
CA GLU A 966 -11.88 10.76 -17.78
C GLU A 966 -10.85 10.08 -16.87
N HIS A 967 -11.32 9.31 -15.88
CA HIS A 967 -10.44 8.53 -15.02
C HIS A 967 -9.65 7.46 -15.78
N SER A 968 -10.26 6.76 -16.75
CA SER A 968 -9.60 5.74 -17.57
C SER A 968 -8.46 6.34 -18.39
N ILE A 969 -8.68 7.49 -19.02
CA ILE A 969 -7.66 8.22 -19.77
C ILE A 969 -6.61 8.77 -18.80
N GLY A 970 -7.02 9.35 -17.67
CA GLY A 970 -6.10 9.84 -16.64
C GLY A 970 -5.16 8.74 -16.15
N ILE A 971 -5.67 7.54 -15.87
CA ILE A 971 -4.86 6.37 -15.45
C ILE A 971 -3.84 5.99 -16.55
N TYR A 972 -4.25 5.97 -17.81
CA TYR A 972 -3.34 5.70 -18.93
C TYR A 972 -2.19 6.73 -19.01
N LYS A 973 -2.52 8.01 -18.79
CA LYS A 973 -1.56 9.13 -18.80
C LYS A 973 -0.53 9.05 -17.66
N LEU A 974 -0.85 8.39 -16.54
CA LEU A 974 0.05 8.30 -15.40
C LEU A 974 1.37 7.58 -15.71
N SER A 975 1.34 6.49 -16.49
CA SER A 975 2.55 5.69 -16.75
C SER A 975 2.64 5.08 -18.15
N TRP A 976 1.52 4.73 -18.80
CA TRP A 976 1.52 4.11 -20.13
C TRP A 976 1.88 5.10 -21.22
N GLN A 977 1.20 6.25 -21.29
CA GLN A 977 1.44 7.25 -22.34
C GLN A 977 2.89 7.76 -22.36
N PRO A 978 3.50 8.18 -21.23
CA PRO A 978 4.88 8.69 -21.24
C PRO A 978 5.92 7.64 -21.62
N ALA A 979 5.63 6.34 -21.40
CA ALA A 979 6.52 5.25 -21.78
C ALA A 979 6.41 4.93 -23.27
N LEU A 980 5.18 4.86 -23.82
CA LEU A 980 4.96 4.60 -25.25
C LEU A 980 5.51 5.72 -26.14
N GLN A 981 5.42 6.99 -25.71
CA GLN A 981 5.99 8.12 -26.45
C GLN A 981 7.52 8.08 -26.63
N LYS A 982 8.22 7.25 -25.84
CA LYS A 982 9.69 7.11 -25.87
C LYS A 982 10.16 5.88 -26.65
N LEU A 983 9.24 5.03 -27.11
CA LEU A 983 9.56 3.71 -27.67
C LEU A 983 8.89 3.54 -29.06
N PRO A 984 9.51 2.78 -29.98
CA PRO A 984 8.89 2.44 -31.25
C PRO A 984 7.65 1.56 -31.05
N LEU A 985 6.49 2.05 -31.50
CA LEU A 985 5.19 1.46 -31.17
C LEU A 985 5.02 0.05 -31.76
N GLU A 986 5.61 -0.20 -32.93
CA GLU A 986 5.65 -1.49 -33.63
C GLU A 986 6.46 -2.58 -32.90
N ARG A 987 7.34 -2.19 -31.97
CA ARG A 987 8.11 -3.09 -31.10
C ARG A 987 7.53 -3.21 -29.69
N CYS A 988 6.44 -2.51 -29.40
CA CYS A 988 5.76 -2.58 -28.11
C CYS A 988 4.75 -3.73 -28.09
N LEU A 989 4.80 -4.52 -27.02
CA LEU A 989 4.01 -5.73 -26.84
C LEU A 989 3.13 -5.63 -25.60
N SER A 990 1.93 -6.22 -25.65
CA SER A 990 1.12 -6.41 -24.44
C SER A 990 0.27 -7.68 -24.50
N SER A 991 0.32 -8.47 -23.45
CA SER A 991 -0.38 -9.75 -23.29
C SER A 991 -1.89 -9.59 -23.11
N GLY A 992 -2.36 -8.51 -22.47
CA GLY A 992 -3.79 -8.33 -22.17
C GLY A 992 -4.59 -7.68 -23.30
N TYR A 993 -5.77 -8.24 -23.61
CA TYR A 993 -6.67 -7.69 -24.62
C TYR A 993 -7.11 -6.25 -24.28
N SER A 994 -7.51 -6.01 -23.03
CA SER A 994 -7.93 -4.68 -22.58
C SER A 994 -6.82 -3.62 -22.69
N CYS A 995 -5.55 -4.01 -22.50
CA CYS A 995 -4.40 -3.13 -22.69
C CYS A 995 -4.21 -2.75 -24.16
N ARG A 996 -4.20 -3.74 -25.05
CA ARG A 996 -4.11 -3.49 -26.51
C ARG A 996 -5.28 -2.65 -27.02
N SER A 997 -6.49 -2.91 -26.53
CA SER A 997 -7.69 -2.11 -26.85
C SER A 997 -7.55 -0.66 -26.41
N GLN A 998 -6.99 -0.39 -25.22
CA GLN A 998 -6.77 0.99 -24.77
C GLN A 998 -5.78 1.74 -25.65
N VAL A 999 -4.65 1.11 -25.97
CA VAL A 999 -3.64 1.71 -26.84
C VAL A 999 -4.24 1.99 -28.22
N LYS A 1000 -5.04 1.07 -28.77
CA LYS A 1000 -5.78 1.32 -30.03
C LYS A 1000 -6.71 2.52 -29.93
N ARG A 1001 -7.44 2.68 -28.83
CA ARG A 1001 -8.38 3.79 -28.64
C ARG A 1001 -7.68 5.14 -28.56
N ILE A 1002 -6.49 5.20 -27.98
CA ILE A 1002 -5.76 6.45 -27.73
C ILE A 1002 -4.76 6.77 -28.83
N GLU A 1003 -3.94 5.80 -29.23
CA GLU A 1003 -2.84 5.96 -30.19
C GLU A 1003 -3.25 5.57 -31.63
N GLY A 1004 -4.43 4.97 -31.83
CA GLY A 1004 -4.91 4.54 -33.14
C GLY A 1004 -4.26 3.26 -33.69
N GLN A 1005 -3.29 2.66 -32.99
CA GLN A 1005 -2.59 1.44 -33.40
C GLN A 1005 -2.77 0.30 -32.39
N VAL A 1006 -2.80 -0.94 -32.88
CA VAL A 1006 -2.93 -2.15 -32.05
C VAL A 1006 -1.55 -2.70 -31.74
N LEU A 1007 -1.19 -2.77 -30.45
CA LEU A 1007 0.02 -3.48 -30.04
C LEU A 1007 -0.09 -4.97 -30.34
N LYS A 1008 1.04 -5.62 -30.64
CA LYS A 1008 1.07 -7.08 -30.80
C LYS A 1008 1.00 -7.79 -29.44
N HIS A 1009 0.40 -8.98 -29.41
CA HIS A 1009 0.61 -9.91 -28.31
C HIS A 1009 2.03 -10.51 -28.39
N PRO A 1010 2.73 -10.79 -27.28
CA PRO A 1010 4.06 -11.41 -27.31
C PRO A 1010 4.15 -12.68 -28.19
N LEU A 1011 3.15 -13.56 -28.11
CA LEU A 1011 3.02 -14.74 -29.00
C LEU A 1011 3.09 -14.42 -30.51
N GLN A 1012 2.55 -13.27 -30.94
CA GLN A 1012 2.56 -12.90 -32.36
C GLN A 1012 3.95 -12.46 -32.80
N ALA A 1013 4.69 -11.77 -31.93
CA ALA A 1013 6.09 -11.48 -32.16
C ALA A 1013 6.93 -12.77 -32.21
N LEU A 1014 6.65 -13.75 -31.34
CA LEU A 1014 7.32 -15.05 -31.39
C LEU A 1014 7.05 -15.81 -32.70
N LEU A 1015 5.81 -15.78 -33.21
CA LEU A 1015 5.47 -16.37 -34.50
C LEU A 1015 6.28 -15.75 -35.66
N GLU A 1016 6.59 -14.45 -35.58
CA GLU A 1016 7.46 -13.75 -36.55
C GLU A 1016 8.96 -14.08 -36.38
N ILE A 1017 9.40 -14.36 -35.16
CA ILE A 1017 10.81 -14.63 -34.82
C ILE A 1017 11.22 -16.07 -35.18
N ILE A 1018 10.32 -17.03 -34.92
CA ILE A 1018 10.58 -18.43 -35.24
C ILE A 1018 10.61 -18.55 -36.77
N PRO A 1019 11.63 -19.19 -37.38
CA PRO A 1019 11.79 -19.28 -38.83
C PRO A 1019 10.71 -20.13 -39.49
#